data_AF-A0A388SW94-F1
#
_entry.id   AF-A0A388SW94-F1
#
_cell.length_a   1.000
_cell.length_b   1.000
_cell.length_c   1.000
_cell.angle_alpha   90.00
_cell.angle_beta   90.00
_cell.angle_gamma   90.00
#
_symmetry.space_group_name_H-M   'P 1'
#
loop_
_entity.id
_entity.type
_entity.pdbx_description
1 polymer ?
#
loop_
_entity_poly.entity_id
_entity_poly.type
_entity_poly.pdbx_seq_one_letter_code
_entity_poly.pdbx_strand_id
1 'polypeptide(L)'
;MRAVADDRLRGVLRVLRGSGLELDPQELLDVLWLAGRLPADERLPLNGPGPDQRPAARPAPDTGSGTPNTPCEQADRLGDRPVDDGSPALHAAAQRAVPSRPDPVAVTGGRPREKRAMPLRVPEDKALRDELLIGRALRPLKQRRPSLRHHEVDEAATAAALAETGLPDVVTRPARERWLHLVLLVDDGLSMLLWHRLVAELRTLMQRLGAFRSVRVHGLDSRRAVPSLRGQPFDPSSTTMSPSVLTDPSGQTLILVVSDGMGAAWRTGSMHDVLQTWSGSGPVSVVHALPTSLWEGSGIQADRWQATTRRRGSAGASWTVTDRVLPPGVADFTGIPVPVLEPTARSLGDWAHLIASPGTTLELPLLTRPRGRTAGLPQERGLQRFRDAATPEAYRLAAHVAAVSPVSVPVMRLVLATVPWRAGTAHLAEVFLGGVLRPSPAPVPGPLPPQHRVFDFPEEAKGALLDAVPSDELLRTGRSIGRRLEQLAGRSPDFPAWLVHPDGDDDLPEAFRSFSVIERRLLARLGVSLRPTAPLEETAREERTPAGTWAPLTPHDPARIGPYRLTRRRVGRRTIVYLGQDDAGAWAAVRVVRPDMPPSLVRLLATEAEALERMDGRYAPRLLGQELSGRPAWTATELAGSPKPHAAGPPRLADVLPFTSPDPRPPLDVLTSITLAWHLAGAVSLCHLKGLHPADLSPESIVVLDRSVMLMGLSDCSVDGEYTGEGPPPDEASSVQALGDLLRAVGSKENRSRHYLTDGMELWQGDTWAPLRELVLRCVDHDPGRRPSASEVAAVLARYVSIASALAGPAVRGSGPPRAVVAASGAEAGNRVPLEFRPAPPVRRPAPRIGRRAARWGPSRTEHAELLERIRTPLGHSRHVTLVGAHPLAGRSTTTIVLGSVLASVRDEPVLALDGAPARGELSRRLSHRNRATLREAAALPGDSSYEEFERLTSETPHGLQVLAHSPTHTVPSPAYTEEYRRIMAVADRHYPMILTDWAPPRLDRTADAVLELTDRVLVCCNATEESIGAAAARLAQIGEVGYPRLAADALVIVTRLGGGLQPLADGTVAVRLLDRRRRPVIVPFDHVLASAPSPALGRLRPATADAYTALAAALVDPPGPGTD
;
A
#
# COMPACT_ATOMS: atom_id res chain seq x y z
N MET A 1 48.72 -8.07 70.29
CA MET A 1 48.61 -8.24 68.83
C MET A 1 47.70 -7.23 68.14
N ARG A 2 46.48 -6.93 68.64
CA ARG A 2 45.58 -5.94 68.00
C ARG A 2 46.11 -4.50 67.96
N ALA A 3 46.80 -4.03 69.02
CA ALA A 3 47.37 -2.68 69.04
C ALA A 3 48.51 -2.46 68.01
N VAL A 4 49.28 -3.51 67.69
CA VAL A 4 50.39 -3.44 66.71
C VAL A 4 49.88 -3.46 65.26
N ALA A 5 48.71 -4.07 65.02
CA ALA A 5 48.06 -4.07 63.70
C ALA A 5 47.45 -2.71 63.37
N ASP A 6 46.87 -2.03 64.37
CA ASP A 6 46.23 -0.72 64.19
C ASP A 6 47.26 0.38 63.88
N ASP A 7 48.44 0.32 64.50
CA ASP A 7 49.53 1.28 64.26
C ASP A 7 50.16 1.11 62.87
N ARG A 8 50.26 -0.14 62.37
CA ARG A 8 50.74 -0.41 61.01
C ARG A 8 49.74 0.06 59.95
N LEU A 9 48.45 -0.13 60.18
CA LEU A 9 47.40 0.31 59.25
C LEU A 9 47.36 1.85 59.15
N ARG A 10 47.48 2.56 60.28
CA ARG A 10 47.61 4.03 60.31
C ARG A 10 48.88 4.50 59.63
N GLY A 11 49.99 3.76 59.76
CA GLY A 11 51.23 4.04 59.05
C GLY A 11 51.07 3.99 57.53
N VAL A 12 50.43 2.93 57.01
CA VAL A 12 50.20 2.74 55.58
C VAL A 12 49.26 3.81 55.02
N LEU A 13 48.15 4.12 55.71
CA LEU A 13 47.23 5.18 55.30
C LEU A 13 47.91 6.56 55.25
N ARG A 14 48.85 6.83 56.17
CA ARG A 14 49.62 8.09 56.18
C ARG A 14 50.57 8.19 54.99
N VAL A 15 51.22 7.09 54.59
CA VAL A 15 52.12 7.05 53.43
C VAL A 15 51.32 7.19 52.12
N LEU A 16 50.16 6.53 52.02
CA LEU A 16 49.29 6.63 50.85
C LEU A 16 48.72 8.04 50.69
N ARG A 17 48.29 8.69 51.79
CA ARG A 17 47.93 10.12 51.77
C ARG A 17 49.10 11.01 51.35
N GLY A 18 50.30 10.74 51.85
CA GLY A 18 51.52 11.45 51.44
C GLY A 18 51.84 11.29 49.94
N SER A 19 51.30 10.26 49.30
CA SER A 19 51.46 9.98 47.86
C SER A 19 50.26 10.49 47.03
N GLY A 20 49.36 11.27 47.64
CA GLY A 20 48.17 11.84 46.99
C GLY A 20 46.99 10.88 46.84
N LEU A 21 47.05 9.69 47.46
CA LEU A 21 45.98 8.70 47.45
C LEU A 21 45.29 8.67 48.82
N GLU A 22 44.17 9.38 48.94
CA GLU A 22 43.34 9.35 50.15
C GLU A 22 42.36 8.17 50.08
N LEU A 23 42.68 7.08 50.77
CA LEU A 23 41.78 5.94 50.93
C LEU A 23 41.26 5.89 52.37
N ASP A 24 39.98 5.57 52.54
CA ASP A 24 39.41 5.27 53.85
C ASP A 24 39.79 3.85 54.32
N PRO A 25 39.92 3.57 55.63
CA PRO A 25 40.14 2.24 56.18
C PRO A 25 39.30 1.12 55.54
N GLN A 26 38.04 1.37 55.19
CA GLN A 26 37.17 0.36 54.56
C GLN A 26 37.60 0.08 53.11
N GLU A 27 37.97 1.12 52.36
CA GLU A 27 38.47 1.00 51.00
C GLU A 27 39.84 0.32 50.97
N LEU A 28 40.71 0.59 51.95
CA LEU A 28 41.98 -0.11 52.09
C LEU A 28 41.77 -1.60 52.38
N LEU A 29 40.79 -1.96 53.21
CA LEU A 29 40.43 -3.35 53.46
C LEU A 29 39.85 -4.03 52.22
N ASP A 30 39.03 -3.34 51.44
CA ASP A 30 38.48 -3.85 50.18
C ASP A 30 39.58 -4.06 49.13
N VAL A 31 40.56 -3.14 49.04
CA VAL A 31 41.73 -3.29 48.17
C VAL A 31 42.60 -4.46 48.59
N LEU A 32 42.88 -4.63 49.90
CA LEU A 32 43.64 -5.77 50.42
C LEU A 32 42.90 -7.09 50.23
N TRP A 33 41.57 -7.08 50.34
CA TRP A 33 40.71 -8.24 50.07
C TRP A 33 40.69 -8.59 48.58
N LEU A 34 40.61 -7.59 47.70
CA LEU A 34 40.72 -7.75 46.24
C LEU A 34 42.10 -8.27 45.83
N ALA A 35 43.17 -7.73 46.41
CA ALA A 35 44.53 -8.18 46.16
C ALA A 35 44.74 -9.65 46.57
N GLY A 36 44.10 -10.10 47.66
CA GLY A 36 44.11 -11.51 48.06
C GLY A 36 43.28 -12.45 47.17
N ARG A 37 42.43 -11.92 46.29
CA ARG A 37 41.54 -12.69 45.40
C ARG A 37 41.87 -12.57 43.91
N LEU A 38 42.84 -11.72 43.56
CA LEU A 38 43.37 -11.64 42.21
C LEU A 38 44.52 -12.65 42.07
N PRO A 39 44.55 -13.48 41.01
CA PRO A 39 45.66 -14.39 40.77
C PRO A 39 46.94 -13.59 40.51
N ALA A 40 48.03 -13.96 41.19
CA ALA A 40 49.36 -13.38 40.98
C ALA A 40 49.94 -13.92 39.67
N ASP A 41 49.46 -13.40 38.54
CA ASP A 41 49.94 -13.76 37.21
C ASP A 41 50.27 -12.49 36.43
N GLU A 42 51.44 -12.45 35.78
CA GLU A 42 52.11 -11.25 35.20
C GLU A 42 51.38 -10.59 34.01
N ARG A 43 50.12 -10.97 33.75
CA ARG A 43 49.33 -10.53 32.58
C ARG A 43 48.13 -9.65 32.92
N LEU A 44 48.14 -8.99 34.08
CA LEU A 44 47.19 -7.92 34.38
C LEU A 44 47.64 -6.60 33.71
N PRO A 45 46.72 -5.82 33.10
CA PRO A 45 47.04 -4.61 32.33
C PRO A 45 47.48 -3.41 33.19
N LEU A 46 47.76 -3.61 34.48
CA LEU A 46 48.22 -2.60 35.43
C LEU A 46 49.75 -2.57 35.60
N ASN A 47 50.49 -3.52 35.02
CA ASN A 47 51.95 -3.45 34.90
C ASN A 47 52.35 -2.98 33.49
N GLY A 48 51.90 -1.79 33.10
CA GLY A 48 52.52 -1.04 32.02
C GLY A 48 53.83 -0.41 32.51
N PRO A 49 54.89 -0.35 31.70
CA PRO A 49 56.12 0.31 32.09
C PRO A 49 55.83 1.79 32.39
N GLY A 50 56.42 2.28 33.48
CA GLY A 50 56.28 3.67 33.94
C GLY A 50 56.66 4.69 32.86
N PRO A 51 56.22 5.95 33.00
CA PRO A 51 56.40 6.99 32.01
C PRO A 51 57.83 7.53 32.05
N ASP A 52 58.81 6.74 31.62
CA ASP A 52 60.18 7.20 31.42
C ASP A 52 60.76 6.55 30.15
N GLN A 53 60.74 7.33 29.06
CA GLN A 53 61.61 7.33 27.88
C GLN A 53 60.85 7.79 26.63
N ARG A 54 60.52 9.09 26.59
CA ARG A 54 60.50 9.83 25.32
C ARG A 54 61.85 10.56 25.20
N PRO A 55 62.70 10.25 24.20
CA PRO A 55 63.82 11.11 23.87
C PRO A 55 63.31 12.43 23.28
N ALA A 56 63.96 13.50 23.72
CA ALA A 56 63.62 14.90 23.54
C ALA A 56 64.04 15.50 22.20
N ALA A 57 63.38 16.61 21.82
CA ALA A 57 63.98 17.92 21.47
C ALA A 57 62.85 18.89 21.05
N ARG A 58 62.47 19.97 21.76
CA ARG A 58 63.13 21.24 22.22
C ARG A 58 62.49 22.44 21.46
N PRO A 59 62.47 23.70 21.99
CA PRO A 59 61.31 24.23 22.74
C PRO A 59 60.86 25.68 22.42
N ALA A 60 59.69 26.07 23.00
CA ALA A 60 59.29 27.39 23.60
C ALA A 60 59.18 28.66 22.70
N PRO A 61 58.43 29.74 23.08
CA PRO A 61 57.95 30.20 24.42
C PRO A 61 56.41 30.41 24.57
N ASP A 62 55.75 30.27 25.74
CA ASP A 62 55.70 31.07 27.01
C ASP A 62 54.74 32.30 26.92
N THR A 63 53.85 32.72 27.84
CA THR A 63 53.32 32.24 29.15
C THR A 63 52.14 33.15 29.59
N GLY A 64 51.33 32.66 30.54
CA GLY A 64 50.65 33.47 31.60
C GLY A 64 49.11 33.40 31.59
N SER A 65 48.36 33.24 32.68
CA SER A 65 48.58 32.99 34.11
C SER A 65 47.20 32.98 34.82
N GLY A 66 46.99 32.19 35.88
CA GLY A 66 46.06 32.54 36.99
C GLY A 66 44.85 31.64 37.29
N THR A 67 44.96 30.88 38.38
CA THR A 67 44.00 30.08 39.21
C THR A 67 42.99 30.95 40.04
N PRO A 68 42.24 30.44 41.05
CA PRO A 68 41.31 29.29 41.21
C PRO A 68 40.00 29.63 42.00
N ASN A 69 39.01 28.71 42.11
CA ASN A 69 38.35 28.25 43.38
C ASN A 69 36.93 27.65 43.23
N THR A 70 36.75 26.52 43.93
CA THR A 70 35.58 25.71 44.35
C THR A 70 34.79 26.39 45.51
N PRO A 71 33.84 25.77 46.25
CA PRO A 71 32.86 24.68 46.02
C PRO A 71 31.43 25.00 46.57
N CYS A 72 30.45 24.10 46.45
CA CYS A 72 29.43 23.94 47.51
C CYS A 72 28.78 22.54 47.51
N GLU A 73 28.29 22.19 48.69
CA GLU A 73 28.06 20.91 49.35
C GLU A 73 26.55 20.60 49.59
N GLN A 74 26.28 19.32 49.90
CA GLN A 74 25.24 18.77 50.82
C GLN A 74 23.74 18.94 50.47
N ALA A 75 22.78 18.08 50.88
CA ALA A 75 22.69 16.70 51.37
C ALA A 75 21.18 16.37 51.59
N ASP A 76 20.84 15.09 51.47
CA ASP A 76 19.88 14.29 52.28
C ASP A 76 18.33 14.47 52.31
N ARG A 77 17.69 13.34 51.93
CA ARG A 77 16.59 12.56 52.57
C ARG A 77 15.15 13.11 52.68
N LEU A 78 14.20 12.34 52.10
CA LEU A 78 13.14 11.50 52.71
C LEU A 78 11.82 11.55 51.91
N GLY A 79 11.12 10.41 51.81
CA GLY A 79 9.65 10.40 51.79
C GLY A 79 8.99 9.69 50.61
N ASP A 80 8.25 8.65 50.95
CA ASP A 80 7.56 7.66 50.12
C ASP A 80 6.18 8.13 49.60
N ARG A 81 5.68 7.44 48.56
CA ARG A 81 4.30 7.31 48.04
C ARG A 81 3.78 8.23 46.89
N PRO A 82 2.83 7.68 46.08
CA PRO A 82 2.89 7.70 44.62
C PRO A 82 1.96 8.74 43.99
N VAL A 83 2.38 9.31 42.85
CA VAL A 83 1.56 10.25 42.09
C VAL A 83 1.32 9.70 40.69
N ASP A 84 0.03 9.49 40.43
CA ASP A 84 -0.64 9.30 39.14
C ASP A 84 -0.34 10.51 38.25
N ASP A 85 0.07 10.31 37.00
CA ASP A 85 0.04 11.41 36.02
C ASP A 85 0.06 10.92 34.57
N GLY A 86 -1.12 11.04 33.95
CA GLY A 86 -1.27 11.07 32.51
C GLY A 86 -1.18 12.50 31.99
N SER A 87 0.01 12.95 31.57
CA SER A 87 0.30 14.14 30.72
C SER A 87 -0.11 15.52 31.28
N PRO A 88 0.38 16.69 30.79
CA PRO A 88 1.57 17.02 29.98
C PRO A 88 2.38 18.21 30.61
N ALA A 89 3.58 17.98 31.14
CA ALA A 89 4.42 19.06 31.71
C ALA A 89 5.86 19.15 31.15
N LEU A 90 6.11 18.60 29.96
CA LEU A 90 7.45 18.58 29.35
C LEU A 90 7.77 19.74 28.39
N HIS A 91 6.91 20.78 28.31
CA HIS A 91 7.14 21.94 27.43
C HIS A 91 7.58 23.25 28.11
N ALA A 92 7.87 23.26 29.41
CA ALA A 92 8.25 24.50 30.10
C ALA A 92 9.76 24.66 30.42
N ALA A 93 10.61 23.66 30.16
CA ALA A 93 12.03 23.70 30.58
C ALA A 93 13.06 23.98 29.47
N ALA A 94 12.65 24.15 28.20
CA ALA A 94 13.57 24.36 27.08
C ALA A 94 13.74 25.84 26.67
N GLN A 95 13.19 26.81 27.42
CA GLN A 95 13.25 28.24 27.08
C GLN A 95 14.30 29.06 27.86
N ARG A 96 15.24 28.44 28.59
CA ARG A 96 16.29 29.20 29.29
C ARG A 96 17.66 28.53 29.20
N ALA A 97 18.41 28.87 28.16
CA ALA A 97 19.86 29.11 28.19
C ALA A 97 20.36 29.44 26.78
N VAL A 98 20.53 30.73 26.47
CA VAL A 98 21.39 31.17 25.36
C VAL A 98 22.74 31.55 25.97
N PRO A 99 23.86 30.88 25.64
CA PRO A 99 25.18 31.38 25.97
C PRO A 99 25.66 32.33 24.86
N SER A 100 25.97 33.56 25.24
CA SER A 100 26.61 34.57 24.40
C SER A 100 27.99 34.09 23.94
N ARG A 101 28.27 34.16 22.63
CA ARG A 101 29.62 33.98 22.07
C ARG A 101 30.19 35.31 21.56
N PRO A 102 31.52 35.53 21.67
CA PRO A 102 32.18 36.79 21.34
C PRO A 102 32.42 36.95 19.83
N ASP A 103 32.43 38.20 19.37
CA ASP A 103 32.68 38.60 17.98
C ASP A 103 34.09 38.26 17.48
N PRO A 104 34.22 37.85 16.20
CA PRO A 104 35.43 38.11 15.43
C PRO A 104 35.14 38.91 14.14
N VAL A 105 35.80 40.08 14.09
CA VAL A 105 36.45 40.78 12.98
C VAL A 105 36.01 40.45 11.54
N ALA A 106 35.60 41.52 10.84
CA ALA A 106 35.27 41.58 9.43
C ALA A 106 36.40 41.12 8.50
N VAL A 107 36.09 40.15 7.64
CA VAL A 107 36.78 39.93 6.36
C VAL A 107 35.71 39.90 5.27
N THR A 108 35.84 40.84 4.34
CA THR A 108 34.98 41.02 3.16
C THR A 108 35.22 39.90 2.15
N GLY A 109 34.28 38.97 2.07
CA GLY A 109 34.14 38.00 0.99
C GLY A 109 32.70 37.52 0.96
N GLY A 110 31.94 37.90 -0.07
CA GLY A 110 30.49 37.65 -0.15
C GLY A 110 30.16 36.17 -0.01
N ARG A 111 29.57 35.79 1.13
CA ARG A 111 28.94 34.47 1.32
C ARG A 111 27.57 34.45 0.59
N PRO A 112 27.21 33.32 -0.06
CA PRO A 112 25.86 33.13 -0.59
C PRO A 112 24.84 33.26 0.55
N ARG A 113 23.76 34.01 0.35
CA ARG A 113 22.67 34.19 1.33
C ARG A 113 22.15 32.82 1.82
N GLU A 114 22.43 32.52 3.07
CA GLU A 114 21.95 31.36 3.83
C GLU A 114 20.41 31.39 3.88
N LYS A 115 19.78 30.25 3.58
CA LYS A 115 18.31 30.11 3.64
C LYS A 115 17.93 29.17 4.77
N ARG A 116 17.06 29.69 5.62
CA ARG A 116 16.45 29.04 6.77
C ARG A 116 15.69 27.77 6.36
N ALA A 117 15.81 26.74 7.18
CA ALA A 117 15.26 25.44 6.88
C ALA A 117 14.51 24.85 8.07
N MET A 118 13.52 24.04 7.75
CA MET A 118 12.58 23.49 8.73
C MET A 118 12.37 22.00 8.58
N PRO A 119 11.85 21.40 9.66
CA PRO A 119 11.76 19.97 9.71
C PRO A 119 10.33 19.33 9.42
N LEU A 120 10.18 18.38 8.44
CA LEU A 120 9.02 17.49 8.05
C LEU A 120 8.65 16.07 8.71
N ARG A 121 7.68 15.90 9.64
CA ARG A 121 7.14 14.53 9.95
C ARG A 121 6.31 13.91 8.80
N VAL A 122 6.57 12.65 8.44
CA VAL A 122 5.74 11.90 7.46
C VAL A 122 4.69 11.05 8.19
N PRO A 123 3.38 11.19 7.89
CA PRO A 123 2.36 10.27 8.38
C PRO A 123 2.67 8.87 7.88
N GLU A 124 2.91 7.95 8.81
CA GLU A 124 3.29 6.59 8.50
C GLU A 124 2.28 5.63 9.14
N ASP A 125 1.94 4.57 8.41
CA ASP A 125 1.14 3.46 8.92
C ASP A 125 1.84 2.77 10.10
N LYS A 126 1.06 2.17 11.01
CA LYS A 126 1.61 1.35 12.10
C LYS A 126 2.45 0.19 11.54
N ALA A 127 3.62 -0.04 12.12
CA ALA A 127 4.49 -1.15 11.74
C ALA A 127 3.88 -2.49 12.20
N LEU A 128 3.27 -2.50 13.39
CA LEU A 128 2.47 -3.59 13.94
C LEU A 128 1.00 -3.37 13.60
N ARG A 129 0.53 -4.02 12.53
CA ARG A 129 -0.88 -3.92 12.07
C ARG A 129 -1.89 -4.43 13.11
N ASP A 130 -1.53 -5.46 13.87
CA ASP A 130 -2.41 -6.19 14.80
C ASP A 130 -2.03 -6.05 16.28
N GLU A 131 -1.63 -4.83 16.71
CA GLU A 131 -1.13 -4.55 18.07
C GLU A 131 -2.01 -5.15 19.20
N LEU A 132 -3.34 -5.05 19.07
CA LEU A 132 -4.30 -5.61 20.04
C LEU A 132 -4.28 -7.14 20.08
N LEU A 133 -4.18 -7.81 18.92
CA LEU A 133 -4.11 -9.27 18.85
C LEU A 133 -2.76 -9.77 19.38
N ILE A 134 -1.67 -9.07 19.07
CA ILE A 134 -0.34 -9.37 19.62
C ILE A 134 -0.36 -9.23 21.15
N GLY A 135 -0.90 -8.13 21.67
CA GLY A 135 -1.03 -7.94 23.13
C GLY A 135 -1.87 -9.02 23.81
N ARG A 136 -2.93 -9.52 23.14
CA ARG A 136 -3.74 -10.65 23.63
C ARG A 136 -2.95 -11.97 23.58
N ALA A 137 -2.22 -12.22 22.51
CA ALA A 137 -1.44 -13.43 22.31
C ALA A 137 -0.27 -13.56 23.32
N LEU A 138 0.27 -12.44 23.80
CA LEU A 138 1.35 -12.40 24.79
C LEU A 138 0.88 -12.47 26.26
N ARG A 139 -0.44 -12.49 26.51
CA ARG A 139 -1.00 -12.61 27.88
C ARG A 139 -0.47 -13.80 28.69
N PRO A 140 -0.14 -14.98 28.12
CA PRO A 140 0.41 -16.10 28.89
C PRO A 140 1.69 -15.75 29.68
N LEU A 141 2.46 -14.75 29.25
CA LEU A 141 3.67 -14.28 29.96
C LEU A 141 3.36 -13.50 31.25
N LYS A 142 2.12 -13.04 31.44
CA LYS A 142 1.69 -12.20 32.56
C LYS A 142 1.45 -13.03 33.82
N GLN A 143 2.50 -13.66 34.32
CA GLN A 143 2.48 -14.50 35.51
C GLN A 143 3.15 -13.80 36.71
N ARG A 144 2.81 -14.27 37.90
CA ARG A 144 3.43 -13.83 39.16
C ARG A 144 4.02 -15.01 39.90
N ARG A 145 5.05 -14.75 40.68
CA ARG A 145 5.68 -15.72 41.58
C ARG A 145 5.87 -15.13 42.98
N PRO A 146 6.03 -15.97 44.01
CA PRO A 146 6.51 -15.55 45.32
C PRO A 146 7.89 -14.86 45.21
N SER A 147 8.07 -13.70 45.85
CA SER A 147 9.37 -13.04 45.96
C SER A 147 10.22 -13.72 47.02
N LEU A 148 11.53 -13.88 46.77
CA LEU A 148 12.46 -14.45 47.76
C LEU A 148 12.95 -13.40 48.76
N ARG A 149 12.82 -12.11 48.44
CA ARG A 149 13.39 -11.01 49.23
C ARG A 149 12.34 -10.12 49.88
N HIS A 150 11.16 -10.00 49.26
CA HIS A 150 10.09 -9.15 49.76
C HIS A 150 8.96 -9.98 50.33
N HIS A 151 8.66 -9.75 51.60
CA HIS A 151 7.51 -10.33 52.29
C HIS A 151 6.50 -9.22 52.57
N GLU A 152 5.22 -9.54 52.44
CA GLU A 152 4.11 -8.68 52.81
C GLU A 152 3.37 -9.30 54.00
N VAL A 153 2.70 -8.47 54.79
CA VAL A 153 1.86 -8.97 55.89
C VAL A 153 0.66 -9.70 55.28
N ASP A 154 0.43 -10.94 55.70
CA ASP A 154 -0.83 -11.62 55.41
C ASP A 154 -1.85 -11.17 56.45
N GLU A 155 -2.58 -10.11 56.12
CA GLU A 155 -3.55 -9.48 57.02
C GLU A 155 -4.58 -10.48 57.54
N ALA A 156 -5.04 -11.39 56.68
CA ALA A 156 -6.04 -12.39 57.04
C ALA A 156 -5.45 -13.46 57.99
N ALA A 157 -4.25 -13.98 57.70
CA ALA A 157 -3.60 -14.95 58.58
C ALA A 157 -3.14 -14.32 59.91
N THR A 158 -2.72 -13.06 59.88
CA THR A 158 -2.37 -12.28 61.09
C THR A 158 -3.60 -12.06 61.96
N ALA A 159 -4.74 -11.65 61.38
CA ALA A 159 -5.99 -11.50 62.11
C ALA A 159 -6.49 -12.82 62.71
N ALA A 160 -6.35 -13.93 61.98
CA ALA A 160 -6.71 -15.26 62.47
C ALA A 160 -5.81 -15.71 63.63
N ALA A 161 -4.49 -15.57 63.49
CA ALA A 161 -3.53 -15.93 64.55
C ALA A 161 -3.74 -15.08 65.82
N LEU A 162 -4.02 -13.78 65.67
CA LEU A 162 -4.35 -12.89 66.78
C LEU A 162 -5.67 -13.30 67.46
N ALA A 163 -6.69 -13.67 66.68
CA ALA A 163 -7.97 -14.11 67.22
C ALA A 163 -7.86 -15.44 67.99
N GLU A 164 -7.00 -16.36 67.55
CA GLU A 164 -6.80 -17.67 68.19
C GLU A 164 -5.89 -17.61 69.42
N THR A 165 -4.82 -16.82 69.37
CA THR A 165 -3.77 -16.82 70.41
C THR A 165 -3.87 -15.66 71.40
N GLY A 166 -4.58 -14.58 71.04
CA GLY A 166 -4.63 -13.33 71.81
C GLY A 166 -3.34 -12.51 71.76
N LEU A 167 -2.35 -12.92 70.98
CA LEU A 167 -1.06 -12.24 70.82
C LEU A 167 -0.97 -11.56 69.44
N PRO A 168 -0.42 -10.34 69.33
CA PRO A 168 -0.29 -9.62 68.07
C PRO A 168 0.91 -10.13 67.25
N ASP A 169 0.88 -11.40 66.85
CA ASP A 169 1.94 -12.01 66.07
C ASP A 169 1.68 -11.82 64.56
N VAL A 170 2.63 -11.19 63.86
CA VAL A 170 2.45 -10.77 62.46
C VAL A 170 2.85 -11.90 61.53
N VAL A 171 1.86 -12.50 60.85
CA VAL A 171 2.10 -13.53 59.85
C VAL A 171 2.46 -12.84 58.53
N THR A 172 3.65 -13.15 58.00
CA THR A 172 4.09 -12.64 56.71
C THR A 172 4.05 -13.72 55.64
N ARG A 173 3.80 -13.31 54.40
CA ARG A 173 3.88 -14.18 53.22
C ARG A 173 4.77 -13.54 52.16
N PRO A 174 5.41 -14.34 51.28
CA PRO A 174 6.17 -13.78 50.17
C PRO A 174 5.28 -12.92 49.24
N ALA A 175 5.68 -11.68 48.99
CA ALA A 175 4.95 -10.78 48.09
C ALA A 175 4.95 -11.35 46.66
N ARG A 176 3.85 -11.14 45.90
CA ARG A 176 3.75 -11.68 44.53
C ARG A 176 4.29 -10.71 43.49
N GLU A 177 5.46 -11.01 42.96
CA GLU A 177 6.18 -10.23 41.96
C GLU A 177 6.06 -10.80 40.55
N ARG A 178 6.30 -9.96 39.52
CA ARG A 178 6.42 -10.41 38.14
C ARG A 178 7.64 -11.30 37.98
N TRP A 179 7.46 -12.44 37.32
CA TRP A 179 8.43 -13.53 37.30
C TRP A 179 9.61 -13.36 36.34
N LEU A 180 9.50 -12.46 35.34
CA LEU A 180 10.53 -12.23 34.31
C LEU A 180 10.99 -10.77 34.24
N HIS A 181 12.26 -10.58 33.92
CA HIS A 181 12.83 -9.35 33.38
C HIS A 181 12.93 -9.47 31.85
N LEU A 182 12.64 -8.40 31.10
CA LEU A 182 12.83 -8.37 29.66
C LEU A 182 14.06 -7.53 29.30
N VAL A 183 14.95 -8.11 28.51
CA VAL A 183 16.00 -7.38 27.78
C VAL A 183 15.67 -7.42 26.31
N LEU A 184 15.33 -6.26 25.75
CA LEU A 184 15.11 -6.06 24.32
C LEU A 184 16.42 -5.63 23.67
N LEU A 185 17.05 -6.53 22.92
CA LEU A 185 18.27 -6.25 22.15
C LEU A 185 17.89 -5.81 20.75
N VAL A 186 18.40 -4.67 20.31
CA VAL A 186 18.09 -4.10 18.99
C VAL A 186 19.38 -4.07 18.19
N ASP A 187 19.40 -4.74 17.04
CA ASP A 187 20.55 -4.69 16.15
C ASP A 187 20.74 -3.27 15.58
N ASP A 188 21.96 -2.75 15.69
CA ASP A 188 22.34 -1.38 15.32
C ASP A 188 22.92 -1.29 13.88
N GLY A 189 22.64 -2.30 13.05
CA GLY A 189 22.92 -2.27 11.61
C GLY A 189 22.29 -1.09 10.88
N LEU A 190 22.85 -0.69 9.73
CA LEU A 190 22.32 0.44 8.94
C LEU A 190 20.91 0.15 8.40
N SER A 191 20.65 -1.08 7.96
CA SER A 191 19.34 -1.54 7.48
C SER A 191 18.28 -1.57 8.58
N MET A 192 18.69 -1.67 9.86
CA MET A 192 17.79 -1.62 11.00
C MET A 192 17.13 -0.24 11.23
N LEU A 193 17.64 0.82 10.57
CA LEU A 193 16.97 2.12 10.56
C LEU A 193 15.60 2.07 9.88
N LEU A 194 15.40 1.18 8.90
CA LEU A 194 14.10 0.93 8.29
C LEU A 194 13.09 0.34 9.28
N TRP A 195 13.56 -0.32 10.33
CA TRP A 195 12.76 -1.05 11.30
C TRP A 195 12.68 -0.33 12.65
N HIS A 196 13.23 0.88 12.77
CA HIS A 196 13.22 1.66 14.00
C HIS A 196 11.81 1.82 14.61
N ARG A 197 10.81 2.05 13.76
CA ARG A 197 9.40 2.14 14.21
C ARG A 197 8.85 0.82 14.74
N LEU A 198 9.17 -0.30 14.09
CA LEU A 198 8.78 -1.64 14.58
C LEU A 198 9.34 -1.88 15.98
N VAL A 199 10.61 -1.53 16.20
CA VAL A 199 11.27 -1.64 17.50
C VAL A 199 10.59 -0.75 18.54
N ALA A 200 10.28 0.51 18.20
CA ALA A 200 9.60 1.44 19.09
C ALA A 200 8.21 0.93 19.49
N GLU A 201 7.40 0.49 18.52
CA GLU A 201 6.06 -0.06 18.77
C GLU A 201 6.13 -1.35 19.60
N LEU A 202 7.08 -2.25 19.31
CA LEU A 202 7.28 -3.48 20.09
C LEU A 202 7.71 -3.17 21.53
N ARG A 203 8.63 -2.23 21.73
CA ARG A 203 9.03 -1.77 23.07
C ARG A 203 7.82 -1.25 23.85
N THR A 204 7.03 -0.36 23.23
CA THR A 204 5.84 0.21 23.86
C THR A 204 4.82 -0.89 24.19
N LEU A 205 4.62 -1.85 23.30
CA LEU A 205 3.73 -3.00 23.53
C LEU A 205 4.21 -3.82 24.75
N MET A 206 5.50 -4.17 24.81
CA MET A 206 6.07 -4.96 25.91
C MET A 206 5.99 -4.24 27.26
N GLN A 207 6.17 -2.92 27.27
CA GLN A 207 5.99 -2.09 28.47
C GLN A 207 4.52 -2.07 28.90
N ARG A 208 3.58 -1.86 27.97
CA ARG A 208 2.12 -1.81 28.24
C ARG A 208 1.53 -3.15 28.63
N LEU A 209 2.12 -4.27 28.20
CA LEU A 209 1.66 -5.62 28.56
C LEU A 209 1.66 -5.86 30.08
N GLY A 210 2.59 -5.22 30.80
CA GLY A 210 2.71 -5.33 32.26
C GLY A 210 3.09 -6.73 32.75
N ALA A 211 3.69 -7.56 31.89
CA ALA A 211 4.14 -8.91 32.20
C ALA A 211 5.52 -8.96 32.89
N PHE A 212 6.38 -7.96 32.63
CA PHE A 212 7.78 -7.96 33.06
C PHE A 212 8.02 -7.04 34.26
N ARG A 213 8.93 -7.42 35.15
CA ARG A 213 9.33 -6.58 36.29
C ARG A 213 10.05 -5.32 35.82
N SER A 214 11.00 -5.47 34.91
CA SER A 214 11.67 -4.39 34.22
C SER A 214 11.84 -4.71 32.74
N VAL A 215 11.87 -3.67 31.92
CA VAL A 215 12.14 -3.74 30.48
C VAL A 215 13.36 -2.87 30.20
N ARG A 216 14.49 -3.51 29.87
CA ARG A 216 15.74 -2.85 29.49
C ARG A 216 15.92 -2.97 27.97
N VAL A 217 16.48 -1.92 27.35
CA VAL A 217 16.71 -1.88 25.90
C VAL A 217 18.19 -1.57 25.68
N HIS A 218 18.86 -2.37 24.86
CA HIS A 218 20.27 -2.18 24.51
C HIS A 218 20.47 -2.30 23.00
N GLY A 219 21.47 -1.60 22.49
CA GLY A 219 21.93 -1.77 21.11
C GLY A 219 22.81 -3.01 20.99
N LEU A 220 22.76 -3.68 19.85
CA LEU A 220 23.60 -4.82 19.49
C LEU A 220 24.40 -4.44 18.24
N ASP A 221 25.71 -4.28 18.38
CA ASP A 221 26.61 -4.05 17.26
C ASP A 221 27.01 -5.38 16.63
N SER A 222 26.24 -5.81 15.61
CA SER A 222 26.48 -7.03 14.84
C SER A 222 27.36 -6.81 13.61
N ARG A 223 27.80 -5.57 13.35
CA ARG A 223 28.51 -5.17 12.10
C ARG A 223 29.92 -5.74 12.02
N ARG A 224 30.55 -5.98 13.18
CA ARG A 224 31.86 -6.62 13.31
C ARG A 224 31.69 -8.12 13.50
N ALA A 225 32.75 -8.89 13.23
CA ALA A 225 32.71 -10.34 13.47
C ALA A 225 32.53 -10.67 14.97
N VAL A 226 33.04 -9.84 15.88
CA VAL A 226 32.77 -10.00 17.32
C VAL A 226 31.61 -9.09 17.71
N PRO A 227 30.45 -9.64 18.12
CA PRO A 227 29.30 -8.84 18.52
C PRO A 227 29.57 -8.14 19.86
N SER A 228 29.09 -6.90 20.00
CA SER A 228 29.15 -6.15 21.26
C SER A 228 27.82 -5.46 21.57
N LEU A 229 27.61 -5.11 22.83
CA LEU A 229 26.40 -4.43 23.28
C LEU A 229 26.66 -2.93 23.45
N ARG A 230 25.62 -2.11 23.30
CA ARG A 230 25.63 -0.67 23.55
C ARG A 230 24.57 -0.30 24.57
N GLY A 231 24.86 0.71 25.39
CA GLY A 231 23.92 1.21 26.39
C GLY A 231 22.57 1.62 25.80
N GLN A 232 22.58 2.30 24.64
CA GLN A 232 21.38 2.62 23.87
C GLN A 232 21.51 2.20 22.39
N PRO A 233 20.42 1.76 21.75
CA PRO A 233 20.41 1.48 20.31
C PRO A 233 20.72 2.70 19.45
N PHE A 234 21.44 2.47 18.36
CA PHE A 234 21.82 3.42 17.31
C PHE A 234 22.65 4.64 17.74
N ASP A 235 23.05 4.71 19.02
CA ASP A 235 23.90 5.78 19.56
C ASP A 235 25.38 5.35 19.56
N PRO A 236 26.21 5.90 18.64
CA PRO A 236 27.61 5.57 18.57
C PRO A 236 28.43 6.08 19.77
N SER A 237 27.92 7.08 20.50
CA SER A 237 28.59 7.65 21.68
C SER A 237 28.34 6.84 22.96
N SER A 238 27.40 5.89 22.90
CA SER A 238 27.05 5.04 24.04
C SER A 238 28.18 4.06 24.41
N THR A 239 28.32 3.81 25.71
CA THR A 239 29.28 2.84 26.27
C THR A 239 29.08 1.46 25.64
N THR A 240 30.19 0.85 25.21
CA THR A 240 30.20 -0.52 24.67
C THR A 240 30.44 -1.52 25.80
N MET A 241 29.69 -2.62 25.81
CA MET A 241 29.72 -3.66 26.83
C MET A 241 29.89 -5.05 26.20
N SER A 242 30.43 -5.99 26.96
CA SER A 242 30.50 -7.40 26.56
C SER A 242 29.12 -8.05 26.56
N PRO A 243 28.79 -8.92 25.58
CA PRO A 243 27.57 -9.75 25.59
C PRO A 243 27.37 -10.58 26.87
N SER A 244 28.46 -10.91 27.57
CA SER A 244 28.40 -11.68 28.82
C SER A 244 27.62 -11.00 29.95
N VAL A 245 27.48 -9.67 29.92
CA VAL A 245 26.76 -8.86 30.93
C VAL A 245 25.28 -9.26 31.05
N LEU A 246 24.68 -9.84 29.99
CA LEU A 246 23.28 -10.26 29.97
C LEU A 246 23.06 -11.70 30.45
N THR A 247 24.12 -12.40 30.85
CA THR A 247 24.02 -13.75 31.38
C THR A 247 23.49 -13.69 32.81
N ASP A 248 22.23 -14.09 32.99
CA ASP A 248 21.57 -14.12 34.29
C ASP A 248 21.45 -15.57 34.79
N PRO A 249 22.29 -16.00 35.75
CA PRO A 249 22.24 -17.36 36.27
C PRO A 249 20.95 -17.68 37.03
N SER A 250 20.14 -16.68 37.38
CA SER A 250 18.83 -16.92 38.00
C SER A 250 17.77 -17.43 37.02
N GLY A 251 18.03 -17.33 35.71
CA GLY A 251 17.11 -17.74 34.63
C GLY A 251 15.85 -16.89 34.51
N GLN A 252 15.86 -15.68 35.07
CA GLN A 252 14.69 -14.80 35.15
C GLN A 252 14.69 -13.73 34.05
N THR A 253 15.79 -13.60 33.34
CA THR A 253 15.94 -12.66 32.24
C THR A 253 15.56 -13.33 30.92
N LEU A 254 14.51 -12.81 30.30
CA LEU A 254 14.11 -13.14 28.94
C LEU A 254 14.79 -12.17 27.98
N ILE A 255 15.48 -12.72 26.98
CA ILE A 255 16.17 -11.93 25.96
C ILE A 255 15.39 -12.03 24.65
N LEU A 256 14.98 -10.87 24.13
CA LEU A 256 14.32 -10.73 22.84
C LEU A 256 15.22 -9.92 21.92
N VAL A 257 15.79 -10.56 20.91
CA VAL A 257 16.68 -9.90 19.94
C VAL A 257 15.89 -9.49 18.70
N VAL A 258 15.93 -8.23 18.30
CA VAL A 258 15.29 -7.74 17.08
C VAL A 258 16.39 -7.44 16.07
N SER A 259 16.43 -8.20 14.97
CA SER A 259 17.46 -8.05 13.94
C SER A 259 16.91 -8.39 12.54
N ASP A 260 17.53 -7.82 11.52
CA ASP A 260 17.36 -8.20 10.12
C ASP A 260 18.39 -9.23 9.64
N GLY A 261 19.35 -9.60 10.49
CA GLY A 261 20.35 -10.64 10.22
C GLY A 261 21.51 -10.23 9.33
N MET A 262 21.68 -8.93 9.02
CA MET A 262 22.65 -8.50 8.01
C MET A 262 24.06 -8.25 8.52
N GLY A 263 24.21 -8.13 9.85
CA GLY A 263 25.49 -7.99 10.52
C GLY A 263 26.51 -9.07 10.14
N ALA A 264 27.79 -8.72 10.16
CA ALA A 264 28.86 -9.69 9.93
C ALA A 264 28.79 -10.83 10.96
N ALA A 265 28.50 -10.54 12.23
CA ALA A 265 28.41 -11.54 13.29
C ALA A 265 27.33 -12.62 13.04
N TRP A 266 26.23 -12.25 12.39
CA TRP A 266 25.18 -13.21 12.01
C TRP A 266 25.69 -14.17 10.92
N ARG A 267 26.32 -13.61 9.88
CA ARG A 267 26.84 -14.38 8.74
C ARG A 267 28.04 -15.26 9.08
N THR A 268 28.93 -14.79 9.97
CA THR A 268 30.09 -15.57 10.43
C THR A 268 29.74 -16.61 11.48
N GLY A 269 28.51 -16.61 12.01
CA GLY A 269 28.08 -17.54 13.05
C GLY A 269 28.48 -17.15 14.47
N SER A 270 29.30 -16.12 14.67
CA SER A 270 29.73 -15.68 16.01
C SER A 270 28.57 -15.16 16.87
N MET A 271 27.53 -14.59 16.26
CA MET A 271 26.30 -14.25 16.99
C MET A 271 25.56 -15.52 17.48
N HIS A 272 25.66 -16.63 16.75
CA HIS A 272 25.06 -17.90 17.17
C HIS A 272 25.71 -18.41 18.45
N ASP A 273 27.04 -18.28 18.59
CA ASP A 273 27.75 -18.72 19.79
C ASP A 273 27.35 -17.89 21.03
N VAL A 274 27.10 -16.59 20.86
CA VAL A 274 26.56 -15.72 21.91
C VAL A 274 25.13 -16.12 22.28
N LEU A 275 24.26 -16.34 21.29
CA LEU A 275 22.88 -16.79 21.54
C LEU A 275 22.84 -18.17 22.21
N GLN A 276 23.75 -19.08 21.86
CA GLN A 276 23.89 -20.38 22.50
C GLN A 276 24.23 -20.23 23.99
N THR A 277 25.17 -19.33 24.30
CA THR A 277 25.56 -19.02 25.68
C THR A 277 24.37 -18.49 26.48
N TRP A 278 23.65 -17.49 25.94
CA TRP A 278 22.47 -16.94 26.61
C TRP A 278 21.32 -17.95 26.74
N SER A 279 21.09 -18.78 25.71
CA SER A 279 20.09 -19.84 25.71
C SER A 279 20.37 -20.93 26.74
N GLY A 280 21.63 -21.07 27.18
CA GLY A 280 22.01 -21.93 28.29
C GLY A 280 21.54 -21.43 29.66
N SER A 281 21.34 -20.12 29.83
CA SER A 281 20.95 -19.52 31.13
C SER A 281 19.47 -19.14 31.22
N GLY A 282 18.80 -18.84 30.11
CA GLY A 282 17.41 -18.40 30.12
C GLY A 282 16.72 -18.46 28.75
N PRO A 283 15.46 -18.01 28.65
CA PRO A 283 14.71 -18.02 27.40
C PRO A 283 15.20 -16.90 26.47
N VAL A 284 15.62 -17.28 25.27
CA VAL A 284 16.11 -16.36 24.23
C VAL A 284 15.31 -16.58 22.95
N SER A 285 14.96 -15.49 22.27
CA SER A 285 14.30 -15.54 20.97
C SER A 285 14.75 -14.38 20.08
N VAL A 286 14.67 -14.58 18.77
CA VAL A 286 15.02 -13.58 17.77
C VAL A 286 13.76 -13.20 17.01
N VAL A 287 13.36 -11.93 17.03
CA VAL A 287 12.32 -11.39 16.15
C VAL A 287 13.01 -10.94 14.86
N HIS A 288 12.70 -11.63 13.77
CA HIS A 288 13.25 -11.29 12.46
C HIS A 288 12.49 -10.09 11.88
N ALA A 289 13.19 -9.00 11.58
CA ALA A 289 12.57 -7.78 11.07
C ALA A 289 12.16 -7.90 9.59
N LEU A 290 12.95 -8.62 8.78
CA LEU A 290 12.59 -8.92 7.38
C LEU A 290 11.42 -9.91 7.28
N PRO A 291 10.59 -9.81 6.22
CA PRO A 291 9.61 -10.84 5.88
C PRO A 291 10.29 -12.17 5.54
N THR A 292 9.56 -13.28 5.74
CA THR A 292 10.06 -14.65 5.57
C THR A 292 10.64 -14.94 4.20
N SER A 293 10.13 -14.31 3.15
CA SER A 293 10.66 -14.45 1.79
C SER A 293 12.10 -13.95 1.63
N LEU A 294 12.60 -13.11 2.55
CA LEU A 294 13.94 -12.53 2.52
C LEU A 294 14.89 -13.17 3.56
N TRP A 295 14.44 -14.16 4.34
CA TRP A 295 15.27 -14.79 5.38
C TRP A 295 16.45 -15.56 4.81
N GLU A 296 16.31 -16.20 3.64
CA GLU A 296 17.41 -16.94 3.01
C GLU A 296 18.62 -16.07 2.67
N GLY A 297 18.38 -14.78 2.42
CA GLY A 297 19.43 -13.79 2.15
C GLY A 297 20.06 -13.17 3.40
N SER A 298 19.52 -13.44 4.59
CA SER A 298 20.04 -12.94 5.86
C SER A 298 20.99 -13.95 6.52
N GLY A 299 21.73 -13.49 7.54
CA GLY A 299 22.54 -14.37 8.39
C GLY A 299 21.72 -15.11 9.47
N ILE A 300 20.39 -14.97 9.49
CA ILE A 300 19.48 -15.63 10.44
C ILE A 300 18.71 -16.70 9.66
N GLN A 301 19.11 -17.96 9.80
CA GLN A 301 18.45 -19.10 9.19
C GLN A 301 17.69 -19.89 10.24
N ALA A 302 16.50 -20.40 9.92
CA ALA A 302 15.70 -21.18 10.85
C ALA A 302 14.96 -22.32 10.16
N ASP A 303 15.07 -23.51 10.72
CA ASP A 303 14.32 -24.70 10.31
C ASP A 303 13.21 -24.96 11.34
N ARG A 304 12.09 -25.53 10.92
CA ARG A 304 10.95 -25.70 11.83
C ARG A 304 10.96 -27.05 12.55
N TRP A 305 11.03 -27.00 13.87
CA TRP A 305 11.08 -28.16 14.76
C TRP A 305 9.91 -28.16 15.74
N GLN A 306 9.60 -29.33 16.31
CA GLN A 306 8.71 -29.41 17.46
C GLN A 306 9.53 -29.22 18.74
N ALA A 307 9.11 -28.28 19.58
CA ALA A 307 9.77 -27.97 20.84
C ALA A 307 8.81 -28.15 22.00
N THR A 308 9.28 -28.78 23.08
CA THR A 308 8.55 -28.99 24.33
C THR A 308 9.36 -28.45 25.50
N THR A 309 8.75 -27.60 26.32
CA THR A 309 9.37 -27.05 27.53
C THR A 309 8.95 -27.87 28.76
N ARG A 310 9.86 -28.12 29.70
CA ARG A 310 9.55 -28.86 30.94
C ARG A 310 9.24 -27.96 32.12
N ARG A 311 9.76 -26.73 32.11
CA ARG A 311 9.56 -25.72 33.16
C ARG A 311 9.23 -24.38 32.50
N ARG A 312 8.51 -23.53 33.23
CA ARG A 312 8.20 -22.17 32.79
C ARG A 312 9.48 -21.37 32.67
N GLY A 313 9.65 -20.60 31.59
CA GLY A 313 10.83 -19.75 31.44
C GLY A 313 12.14 -20.53 31.33
N SER A 314 12.09 -21.81 30.99
CA SER A 314 13.27 -22.66 31.02
C SER A 314 14.27 -22.27 29.93
N ALA A 315 15.56 -22.33 30.28
CA ALA A 315 16.67 -22.19 29.34
C ALA A 315 16.47 -23.11 28.13
N GLY A 316 16.84 -22.64 26.93
CA GLY A 316 16.67 -23.41 25.70
C GLY A 316 17.35 -24.77 25.75
N ALA A 317 18.51 -24.87 26.40
CA ALA A 317 19.24 -26.12 26.60
C ALA A 317 18.44 -27.23 27.35
N SER A 318 17.34 -26.87 28.02
CA SER A 318 16.47 -27.83 28.71
C SER A 318 15.24 -28.27 27.88
N TRP A 319 15.09 -27.76 26.67
CA TRP A 319 13.97 -28.06 25.79
C TRP A 319 14.15 -29.43 25.15
N THR A 320 13.05 -30.14 24.96
CA THR A 320 13.04 -31.37 24.15
C THR A 320 12.66 -30.96 22.72
N VAL A 321 13.54 -31.21 21.76
CA VAL A 321 13.34 -30.84 20.35
C VAL A 321 13.31 -32.09 19.49
N THR A 322 12.27 -32.24 18.68
CA THR A 322 12.05 -33.41 17.83
C THR A 322 11.66 -33.00 16.41
N ASP A 323 11.98 -33.86 15.45
CA ASP A 323 11.45 -33.73 14.10
C ASP A 323 9.92 -33.90 14.09
N ARG A 324 9.26 -33.35 13.08
CA ARG A 324 7.80 -33.33 12.94
C ARG A 324 7.22 -34.68 12.54
N VAL A 325 7.98 -35.42 11.75
CA VAL A 325 7.53 -36.61 11.02
C VAL A 325 8.40 -37.80 11.38
N LEU A 326 9.70 -37.59 11.54
CA LEU A 326 10.66 -38.64 11.80
C LEU A 326 10.70 -39.02 13.29
N PRO A 327 10.83 -40.32 13.62
CA PRO A 327 11.00 -40.77 15.00
C PRO A 327 12.25 -40.17 15.66
N PRO A 328 12.28 -40.05 17.01
CA PRO A 328 13.47 -39.66 17.75
C PRO A 328 14.68 -40.55 17.40
N GLY A 329 15.85 -39.95 17.15
CA GLY A 329 17.09 -40.65 16.79
C GLY A 329 17.34 -40.84 15.29
N VAL A 330 16.37 -40.50 14.42
CA VAL A 330 16.57 -40.50 12.95
C VAL A 330 17.00 -39.12 12.44
N ALA A 331 16.46 -38.06 13.03
CA ALA A 331 16.82 -36.68 12.75
C ALA A 331 17.00 -35.93 14.07
N ASP A 332 18.25 -35.87 14.54
CA ASP A 332 18.59 -35.18 15.78
C ASP A 332 18.80 -33.69 15.55
N PHE A 333 18.24 -32.89 16.46
CA PHE A 333 18.42 -31.45 16.44
C PHE A 333 19.83 -31.08 16.91
N THR A 334 20.65 -30.59 15.97
CA THR A 334 22.04 -30.15 16.23
C THR A 334 22.18 -28.63 16.38
N GLY A 335 21.05 -27.91 16.31
CA GLY A 335 20.99 -26.45 16.35
C GLY A 335 20.91 -25.87 17.77
N ILE A 336 20.62 -24.57 17.84
CA ILE A 336 20.41 -23.88 19.11
C ILE A 336 18.90 -23.70 19.27
N PRO A 337 18.30 -24.08 20.41
CA PRO A 337 16.86 -23.94 20.67
C PRO A 337 16.49 -22.47 20.95
N VAL A 338 16.65 -21.63 19.93
CA VAL A 338 16.31 -20.20 19.92
C VAL A 338 15.28 -19.99 18.83
N PRO A 339 14.01 -19.71 19.17
CA PRO A 339 12.97 -19.45 18.20
C PRO A 339 13.24 -18.18 17.38
N VAL A 340 13.01 -18.25 16.06
CA VAL A 340 13.07 -17.11 15.14
C VAL A 340 11.64 -16.68 14.77
N LEU A 341 11.18 -15.60 15.37
CA LEU A 341 9.79 -15.17 15.36
C LEU A 341 9.53 -14.12 14.29
N GLU A 342 8.41 -14.24 13.60
CA GLU A 342 7.85 -13.14 12.84
C GLU A 342 7.16 -12.14 13.79
N PRO A 343 7.11 -10.83 13.48
CA PRO A 343 6.41 -9.82 14.27
C PRO A 343 4.88 -9.90 14.09
N THR A 344 4.31 -11.10 14.24
CA THR A 344 2.88 -11.40 14.06
C THR A 344 2.28 -11.99 15.34
N ALA A 345 0.96 -11.82 15.51
CA ALA A 345 0.27 -12.29 16.71
C ALA A 345 0.38 -13.81 16.90
N ARG A 346 0.37 -14.58 15.82
CA ARG A 346 0.51 -16.04 15.85
C ARG A 346 1.90 -16.45 16.32
N SER A 347 2.96 -15.98 15.66
CA SER A 347 4.33 -16.39 15.98
C SER A 347 4.73 -15.99 17.40
N LEU A 348 4.39 -14.77 17.83
CA LEU A 348 4.64 -14.29 19.20
C LEU A 348 3.76 -15.02 20.23
N GLY A 349 2.52 -15.38 19.87
CA GLY A 349 1.60 -16.13 20.72
C GLY A 349 2.05 -17.56 20.98
N ASP A 350 2.42 -18.29 19.92
CA ASP A 350 2.90 -19.66 20.01
C ASP A 350 4.16 -19.72 20.90
N TRP A 351 5.10 -18.79 20.69
CA TRP A 351 6.27 -18.64 21.54
C TRP A 351 5.94 -18.31 23.01
N ALA A 352 5.05 -17.34 23.24
CA ALA A 352 4.64 -16.97 24.59
C ALA A 352 3.97 -18.13 25.33
N HIS A 353 3.13 -18.91 24.64
CA HIS A 353 2.52 -20.11 25.17
C HIS A 353 3.56 -21.19 25.50
N LEU A 354 4.53 -21.43 24.62
CA LEU A 354 5.60 -22.41 24.85
C LEU A 354 6.38 -22.12 26.15
N ILE A 355 6.72 -20.86 26.38
CA ILE A 355 7.50 -20.43 27.55
C ILE A 355 6.65 -20.41 28.83
N ALA A 356 5.37 -20.03 28.72
CA ALA A 356 4.46 -19.84 29.84
C ALA A 356 3.87 -21.15 30.38
N SER A 357 3.74 -22.17 29.52
CA SER A 357 3.00 -23.41 29.81
C SER A 357 3.91 -24.64 29.69
N PRO A 358 4.37 -25.21 30.82
CA PRO A 358 5.22 -26.39 30.79
C PRO A 358 4.45 -27.61 30.28
N GLY A 359 5.11 -28.49 29.54
CA GLY A 359 4.53 -29.67 28.89
C GLY A 359 3.85 -29.38 27.55
N THR A 360 3.79 -28.11 27.12
CA THR A 360 3.24 -27.74 25.82
C THR A 360 4.26 -28.07 24.73
N THR A 361 3.81 -28.76 23.68
CA THR A 361 4.61 -29.02 22.48
C THR A 361 4.10 -28.13 21.36
N LEU A 362 4.98 -27.30 20.79
CA LEU A 362 4.65 -26.40 19.69
C LEU A 362 5.68 -26.50 18.58
N GLU A 363 5.20 -26.32 17.35
CA GLU A 363 6.05 -26.24 16.17
C GLU A 363 6.53 -24.81 15.98
N LEU A 364 7.85 -24.59 16.02
CA LEU A 364 8.45 -23.28 15.86
C LEU A 364 9.69 -23.35 14.95
N PRO A 365 9.96 -22.29 14.16
CA PRO A 365 11.26 -22.10 13.52
C PRO A 365 12.36 -21.91 14.58
N LEU A 366 13.30 -22.83 14.66
CA LEU A 366 14.47 -22.75 15.55
C LEU A 366 15.71 -22.35 14.75
N LEU A 367 16.54 -21.51 15.36
CA LEU A 367 17.75 -20.97 14.77
C LEU A 367 18.72 -22.10 14.38
N THR A 368 19.19 -22.01 13.14
CA THR A 368 20.17 -22.93 12.55
C THR A 368 21.46 -22.19 12.28
N ARG A 369 22.61 -22.85 12.51
CA ARG A 369 23.89 -22.25 12.17
C ARG A 369 23.95 -21.97 10.66
N PRO A 370 24.51 -20.81 10.26
CA PRO A 370 24.58 -20.43 8.87
C PRO A 370 25.41 -21.47 8.11
N ARG A 371 24.81 -22.06 7.06
CA ARG A 371 25.53 -22.99 6.19
C ARG A 371 26.62 -22.21 5.48
N GLY A 372 27.89 -22.57 5.72
CA GLY A 372 29.06 -21.81 5.28
C GLY A 372 29.09 -21.54 3.78
N ARG A 373 28.50 -20.42 3.34
CA ARG A 373 28.95 -19.74 2.14
C ARG A 373 30.23 -19.03 2.54
N THR A 374 31.36 -19.64 2.19
CA THR A 374 32.65 -18.97 2.10
C THR A 374 32.44 -17.63 1.40
N ALA A 375 32.57 -16.55 2.16
CA ALA A 375 32.68 -15.21 1.62
C ALA A 375 34.03 -15.10 0.92
N GLY A 376 34.18 -15.74 -0.23
CA GLY A 376 34.96 -15.11 -1.28
C GLY A 376 34.23 -13.80 -1.56
N LEU A 377 34.79 -12.66 -1.14
CA LEU A 377 34.29 -11.36 -1.56
C LEU A 377 34.56 -11.28 -3.07
N PRO A 378 33.58 -11.43 -3.97
CA PRO A 378 33.84 -10.98 -5.31
C PRO A 378 33.61 -9.46 -5.22
N GLN A 379 34.70 -8.73 -5.48
CA GLN A 379 34.89 -7.28 -5.30
C GLN A 379 33.86 -6.40 -6.05
N GLU A 380 32.87 -6.97 -6.74
CA GLU A 380 31.80 -6.24 -7.41
C GLU A 380 30.68 -5.90 -6.40
N ARG A 381 30.94 -4.90 -5.56
CA ARG A 381 29.83 -4.07 -5.07
C ARG A 381 29.32 -3.30 -6.29
N GLY A 382 28.09 -3.51 -6.71
CA GLY A 382 27.63 -2.86 -7.93
C GLY A 382 26.14 -2.98 -8.20
N LEU A 383 25.65 -2.04 -9.00
CA LEU A 383 24.29 -1.99 -9.50
C LEU A 383 23.88 -3.28 -10.23
N GLN A 384 24.82 -3.95 -10.91
CA GLN A 384 24.54 -5.19 -11.66
C GLN A 384 24.05 -6.33 -10.75
N ARG A 385 24.72 -6.58 -9.61
CA ARG A 385 24.25 -7.59 -8.64
C ARG A 385 22.90 -7.24 -8.03
N PHE A 386 22.68 -5.94 -7.78
CA PHE A 386 21.37 -5.50 -7.32
C PHE A 386 20.31 -5.74 -8.39
N ARG A 387 20.59 -5.46 -9.67
CA ARG A 387 19.68 -5.75 -10.79
C ARG A 387 19.35 -7.24 -10.90
N ASP A 388 20.33 -8.12 -10.70
CA ASP A 388 20.17 -9.56 -10.85
C ASP A 388 19.45 -10.21 -9.65
N ALA A 389 19.53 -9.61 -8.46
CA ALA A 389 18.98 -10.16 -7.22
C ALA A 389 17.69 -9.48 -6.73
N ALA A 390 17.46 -8.22 -7.10
CA ALA A 390 16.31 -7.46 -6.62
C ALA A 390 15.04 -7.80 -7.39
N THR A 391 13.90 -7.72 -6.70
CA THR A 391 12.61 -7.74 -7.38
C THR A 391 12.49 -6.56 -8.35
N PRO A 392 11.77 -6.69 -9.48
CA PRO A 392 11.54 -5.59 -10.41
C PRO A 392 10.96 -4.35 -9.72
N GLU A 393 10.09 -4.54 -8.73
CA GLU A 393 9.51 -3.49 -7.91
C GLU A 393 10.55 -2.80 -7.02
N ALA A 394 11.48 -3.53 -6.41
CA ALA A 394 12.57 -2.94 -5.63
C ALA A 394 13.59 -2.21 -6.52
N TYR A 395 13.89 -2.75 -7.71
CA TYR A 395 14.77 -2.08 -8.68
C TYR A 395 14.16 -0.78 -9.20
N ARG A 396 12.87 -0.78 -9.57
CA ARG A 396 12.11 0.42 -9.94
C ARG A 396 11.97 1.39 -8.78
N LEU A 397 11.80 0.91 -7.54
CA LEU A 397 11.80 1.75 -6.34
C LEU A 397 13.14 2.45 -6.14
N ALA A 398 14.26 1.74 -6.34
CA ALA A 398 15.59 2.32 -6.24
C ALA A 398 15.78 3.52 -7.20
N ALA A 399 15.23 3.45 -8.42
CA ALA A 399 15.23 4.57 -9.36
C ALA A 399 14.45 5.79 -8.85
N HIS A 400 13.28 5.59 -8.25
CA HIS A 400 12.49 6.68 -7.67
C HIS A 400 13.18 7.30 -6.46
N VAL A 401 13.83 6.49 -5.62
CA VAL A 401 14.61 6.98 -4.48
C VAL A 401 15.87 7.71 -4.96
N ALA A 402 16.52 7.22 -6.03
CA ALA A 402 17.68 7.87 -6.66
C ALA A 402 17.31 9.23 -7.29
N ALA A 403 16.09 9.39 -7.81
CA ALA A 403 15.63 10.66 -8.38
C ALA A 403 15.53 11.79 -7.35
N VAL A 404 15.30 11.44 -6.08
CA VAL A 404 15.18 12.40 -4.99
C VAL A 404 16.38 12.37 -4.03
N SER A 405 17.43 11.59 -4.32
CA SER A 405 18.62 11.48 -3.46
C SER A 405 19.54 12.69 -3.58
N PRO A 406 20.18 13.14 -2.47
CA PRO A 406 20.30 12.47 -1.17
C PRO A 406 19.01 12.47 -0.32
N VAL A 407 18.73 11.36 0.36
CA VAL A 407 17.47 11.09 1.09
C VAL A 407 17.68 10.50 2.49
N SER A 408 16.76 10.79 3.41
CA SER A 408 16.64 10.09 4.71
C SER A 408 15.57 8.99 4.67
N VAL A 409 15.53 8.11 5.69
CA VAL A 409 14.54 7.01 5.77
C VAL A 409 13.08 7.51 5.70
N PRO A 410 12.67 8.58 6.42
CA PRO A 410 11.32 9.14 6.27
C PRO A 410 11.00 9.57 4.83
N VAL A 411 11.96 10.18 4.12
CA VAL A 411 11.77 10.58 2.72
C VAL A 411 11.64 9.37 1.82
N MET A 412 12.45 8.33 2.03
CA MET A 412 12.33 7.07 1.30
C MET A 412 10.96 6.40 1.53
N ARG A 413 10.41 6.48 2.74
CA ARG A 413 9.04 6.01 3.05
C ARG A 413 7.97 6.86 2.38
N LEU A 414 8.20 8.15 2.22
CA LEU A 414 7.32 9.03 1.44
C LEU A 414 7.37 8.66 -0.05
N VAL A 415 8.56 8.38 -0.61
CA VAL A 415 8.71 7.81 -1.96
C VAL A 415 7.93 6.50 -2.06
N LEU A 416 8.10 5.59 -1.10
CA LEU A 416 7.37 4.32 -1.04
C LEU A 416 5.84 4.50 -1.02
N ALA A 417 5.33 5.54 -0.38
CA ALA A 417 3.90 5.86 -0.32
C ALA A 417 3.37 6.58 -1.58
N THR A 418 4.26 7.09 -2.44
CA THR A 418 3.90 7.90 -3.62
C THR A 418 4.17 7.20 -4.95
N VAL A 419 4.91 6.09 -4.96
CA VAL A 419 5.15 5.30 -6.17
C VAL A 419 3.84 4.73 -6.76
N PRO A 420 3.79 4.53 -8.10
CA PRO A 420 2.57 4.11 -8.81
C PRO A 420 2.03 2.71 -8.51
N TRP A 421 2.80 1.86 -7.81
CA TRP A 421 2.46 0.48 -7.50
C TRP A 421 2.38 0.23 -5.98
N ARG A 422 1.87 -0.93 -5.58
CA ARG A 422 1.89 -1.34 -4.17
C ARG A 422 3.30 -1.72 -3.74
N ALA A 423 4.03 -0.76 -3.17
CA ALA A 423 5.33 -1.00 -2.59
C ALA A 423 5.23 -1.09 -1.05
N GLY A 424 5.97 -2.02 -0.44
CA GLY A 424 6.06 -2.18 1.01
C GLY A 424 7.49 -2.01 1.52
N THR A 425 7.66 -2.01 2.84
CA THR A 425 8.98 -1.90 3.49
C THR A 425 9.94 -3.02 3.07
N ALA A 426 9.42 -4.16 2.62
CA ALA A 426 10.21 -5.27 2.04
C ALA A 426 11.01 -4.82 0.81
N HIS A 427 10.39 -4.11 -0.14
CA HIS A 427 11.10 -3.63 -1.33
C HIS A 427 12.15 -2.56 -0.97
N LEU A 428 11.85 -1.68 -0.02
CA LEU A 428 12.84 -0.70 0.47
C LEU A 428 13.99 -1.40 1.20
N ALA A 429 13.72 -2.48 1.91
CA ALA A 429 14.75 -3.32 2.51
C ALA A 429 15.64 -3.92 1.41
N GLU A 430 15.09 -4.51 0.34
CA GLU A 430 15.89 -5.00 -0.79
C GLU A 430 16.82 -3.93 -1.37
N VAL A 431 16.38 -2.68 -1.50
CA VAL A 431 17.25 -1.56 -1.95
C VAL A 431 18.41 -1.32 -0.98
N PHE A 432 18.17 -1.33 0.33
CA PHE A 432 19.23 -1.20 1.35
C PHE A 432 20.18 -2.40 1.35
N LEU A 433 19.63 -3.61 1.23
CA LEU A 433 20.39 -4.87 1.26
C LEU A 433 21.20 -5.08 -0.03
N GLY A 434 20.73 -4.52 -1.14
CA GLY A 434 21.41 -4.51 -2.44
C GLY A 434 22.73 -3.73 -2.46
N GLY A 435 23.03 -2.95 -1.41
CA GLY A 435 24.30 -2.25 -1.25
C GLY A 435 24.50 -1.07 -2.22
N VAL A 436 23.43 -0.61 -2.86
CA VAL A 436 23.46 0.54 -3.80
C VAL A 436 23.40 1.90 -3.09
N LEU A 437 22.92 1.95 -1.85
CA LEU A 437 22.87 3.15 -1.01
C LEU A 437 24.11 3.26 -0.11
N ARG A 438 24.67 4.47 0.02
CA ARG A 438 25.78 4.78 0.92
C ARG A 438 25.41 5.90 1.90
N PRO A 439 25.84 5.85 3.17
CA PRO A 439 25.70 6.98 4.08
C PRO A 439 26.37 8.23 3.50
N SER A 440 25.68 9.36 3.58
CA SER A 440 26.15 10.67 3.14
C SER A 440 26.22 11.62 4.33
N PRO A 441 27.17 12.57 4.38
CA PRO A 441 27.20 13.59 5.43
C PRO A 441 25.88 14.36 5.47
N ALA A 442 25.42 14.63 6.70
CA ALA A 442 24.23 15.42 6.92
C ALA A 442 24.48 16.90 6.55
N PRO A 443 23.46 17.61 6.05
CA PRO A 443 23.57 19.01 5.68
C PRO A 443 23.82 19.97 6.84
N VAL A 444 23.48 19.58 8.07
CA VAL A 444 23.58 20.43 9.25
C VAL A 444 24.58 19.89 10.27
N PRO A 445 25.19 20.77 11.08
CA PRO A 445 26.01 20.35 12.21
C PRO A 445 25.14 19.81 13.35
N GLY A 446 25.46 18.63 13.89
CA GLY A 446 24.85 18.08 15.11
C GLY A 446 24.45 16.60 15.02
N PRO A 447 24.22 15.92 16.17
CA PRO A 447 23.76 14.53 16.18
C PRO A 447 22.30 14.46 15.73
N LEU A 448 22.07 14.00 14.50
CA LEU A 448 20.71 13.73 14.00
C LEU A 448 20.13 12.46 14.65
N PRO A 449 18.80 12.40 14.86
CA PRO A 449 18.12 11.16 15.16
C PRO A 449 18.52 10.06 14.18
N PRO A 450 18.68 8.79 14.61
CA PRO A 450 19.19 7.72 13.76
C PRO A 450 18.47 7.58 12.41
N GLN A 451 17.15 7.68 12.41
CA GLN A 451 16.30 7.59 11.22
C GLN A 451 16.52 8.73 10.21
N HIS A 452 17.15 9.82 10.63
CA HIS A 452 17.40 11.01 9.80
C HIS A 452 18.81 11.05 9.22
N ARG A 453 19.58 9.97 9.38
CA ARG A 453 20.80 9.76 8.61
C ARG A 453 20.48 9.82 7.11
N VAL A 454 21.34 10.53 6.39
CA VAL A 454 21.19 10.78 4.96
C VAL A 454 21.93 9.71 4.18
N PHE A 455 21.34 9.26 3.08
CA PHE A 455 21.89 8.28 2.16
C PHE A 455 21.86 8.83 0.75
N ASP A 456 22.85 8.45 -0.05
CA ASP A 456 22.91 8.76 -1.48
C ASP A 456 23.39 7.54 -2.29
N PHE A 457 23.15 7.59 -3.59
CA PHE A 457 23.65 6.61 -4.55
C PHE A 457 24.99 7.07 -5.14
N PRO A 458 25.94 6.16 -5.42
CA PRO A 458 27.07 6.48 -6.29
C PRO A 458 26.60 7.01 -7.64
N GLU A 459 27.26 8.02 -8.20
CA GLU A 459 26.82 8.69 -9.45
C GLU A 459 26.61 7.71 -10.63
N GLU A 460 27.48 6.70 -10.77
CA GLU A 460 27.34 5.63 -11.78
C GLU A 460 26.04 4.84 -11.60
N ALA A 461 25.74 4.43 -10.36
CA ALA A 461 24.53 3.69 -10.04
C ALA A 461 23.28 4.56 -10.19
N LYS A 462 23.38 5.84 -9.82
CA LYS A 462 22.31 6.84 -9.93
C LYS A 462 21.94 7.07 -11.40
N GLY A 463 22.93 7.20 -12.30
CA GLY A 463 22.67 7.34 -13.73
C GLY A 463 21.89 6.17 -14.31
N ALA A 464 22.41 4.95 -14.15
CA ALA A 464 21.78 3.77 -14.70
C ALA A 464 20.41 3.42 -14.06
N LEU A 465 20.19 3.77 -12.79
CA LEU A 465 18.87 3.65 -12.16
C LEU A 465 17.86 4.65 -12.74
N LEU A 466 18.28 5.89 -13.00
CA LEU A 466 17.40 6.90 -13.60
C LEU A 466 17.05 6.57 -15.05
N ASP A 467 17.95 5.93 -15.79
CA ASP A 467 17.70 5.47 -17.16
C ASP A 467 16.79 4.23 -17.21
N ALA A 468 16.62 3.51 -16.10
CA ALA A 468 15.79 2.31 -16.02
C ALA A 468 14.28 2.59 -15.95
N VAL A 469 13.88 3.84 -15.68
CA VAL A 469 12.48 4.25 -15.51
C VAL A 469 12.18 5.47 -16.37
N PRO A 470 11.01 5.54 -17.04
CA PRO A 470 10.62 6.70 -17.82
C PRO A 470 10.69 8.01 -17.03
N SER A 471 11.26 9.06 -17.63
CA SER A 471 11.48 10.34 -16.94
C SER A 471 10.17 11.04 -16.52
N ASP A 472 9.07 10.83 -17.25
CA ASP A 472 7.76 11.35 -16.89
C ASP A 472 7.21 10.72 -15.60
N GLU A 473 7.54 9.45 -15.35
CA GLU A 473 7.19 8.75 -14.11
C GLU A 473 7.97 9.35 -12.93
N LEU A 474 9.29 9.51 -13.08
CA LEU A 474 10.15 10.11 -12.06
C LEU A 474 9.74 11.55 -11.73
N LEU A 475 9.39 12.36 -12.74
CA LEU A 475 8.87 13.72 -12.56
C LEU A 475 7.52 13.73 -11.83
N ARG A 476 6.61 12.81 -12.17
CA ARG A 476 5.30 12.69 -11.50
C ARG A 476 5.47 12.35 -10.01
N THR A 477 6.30 11.37 -9.69
CA THR A 477 6.60 11.03 -8.29
C THR A 477 7.27 12.19 -7.57
N GLY A 478 8.25 12.86 -8.18
CA GLY A 478 8.88 14.06 -7.65
C GLY A 478 7.88 15.18 -7.30
N ARG A 479 6.91 15.46 -8.19
CA ARG A 479 5.84 16.47 -7.97
C ARG A 479 4.87 16.06 -6.87
N SER A 480 4.47 14.79 -6.80
CA SER A 480 3.61 14.27 -5.72
C SER A 480 4.30 14.37 -4.35
N ILE A 481 5.60 14.07 -4.29
CA ILE A 481 6.41 14.24 -3.09
C ILE A 481 6.43 15.72 -2.70
N GLY A 482 6.75 16.62 -3.62
CA GLY A 482 6.74 18.07 -3.38
C GLY A 482 5.42 18.58 -2.78
N ARG A 483 4.27 18.24 -3.40
CA ARG A 483 2.93 18.62 -2.88
C ARG A 483 2.63 18.05 -1.50
N ARG A 484 3.07 16.81 -1.23
CA ARG A 484 2.83 16.16 0.07
C ARG A 484 3.67 16.81 1.17
N LEU A 485 4.89 17.22 0.84
CA LEU A 485 5.77 17.97 1.74
C LEU A 485 5.19 19.35 2.07
N GLU A 486 4.66 20.07 1.06
CA GLU A 486 3.97 21.36 1.24
C GLU A 486 2.74 21.25 2.16
N GLN A 487 1.94 20.19 2.00
CA GLN A 487 0.77 19.94 2.86
C GLN A 487 1.12 19.66 4.33
N LEU A 488 2.33 19.16 4.58
CA LEU A 488 2.82 18.80 5.92
C LEU A 488 3.59 19.95 6.59
N ALA A 489 3.97 20.99 5.84
CA ALA A 489 4.61 22.18 6.36
C ALA A 489 3.65 22.95 7.30
N GLY A 490 4.11 23.30 8.51
CA GLY A 490 3.39 24.15 9.46
C GLY A 490 2.34 23.48 10.36
N ARG A 491 2.28 22.13 10.45
CA ARG A 491 1.19 21.42 11.17
C ARG A 491 1.58 20.43 12.29
N SER A 492 2.82 20.38 12.79
CA SER A 492 3.17 19.45 13.89
C SER A 492 4.45 19.82 14.68
N PRO A 493 4.49 19.65 16.02
CA PRO A 493 5.53 20.22 16.90
C PRO A 493 6.79 19.37 17.21
N ASP A 494 7.36 18.55 16.31
CA ASP A 494 8.64 17.85 16.62
C ASP A 494 9.33 17.25 15.36
N PHE A 495 10.46 17.78 14.83
CA PHE A 495 11.13 17.15 13.65
C PHE A 495 12.62 17.55 13.39
N PRO A 496 13.45 16.76 12.63
CA PRO A 496 14.38 17.32 11.58
C PRO A 496 14.52 16.65 10.16
N ALA A 497 14.14 17.31 9.05
CA ALA A 497 14.46 17.01 7.63
C ALA A 497 13.99 18.18 6.76
N TRP A 498 14.87 18.61 5.88
CA TRP A 498 15.05 20.03 5.59
C TRP A 498 14.24 20.50 4.38
N LEU A 499 13.17 21.23 4.64
CA LEU A 499 12.48 22.05 3.64
C LEU A 499 12.93 23.50 3.83
N VAL A 500 13.34 24.16 2.75
CA VAL A 500 13.62 25.62 2.80
C VAL A 500 12.30 26.33 3.13
N HIS A 501 12.24 26.98 4.30
CA HIS A 501 11.05 27.69 4.78
C HIS A 501 11.49 29.07 5.32
N PRO A 502 10.85 30.18 4.94
CA PRO A 502 11.28 31.54 5.31
C PRO A 502 11.36 31.75 6.84
N ASP A 503 10.56 31.01 7.61
CA ASP A 503 10.50 31.10 9.07
C ASP A 503 11.32 30.02 9.84
N GLY A 504 12.29 29.35 9.20
CA GLY A 504 13.14 28.36 9.88
C GLY A 504 14.25 28.95 10.76
N ASP A 505 14.79 28.15 11.68
CA ASP A 505 15.84 28.56 12.63
C ASP A 505 17.25 28.03 12.29
N ASP A 506 17.36 27.12 11.31
CA ASP A 506 18.61 26.45 10.94
C ASP A 506 19.07 26.78 9.51
N ASP A 507 20.39 26.90 9.30
CA ASP A 507 21.00 27.26 8.01
C ASP A 507 21.37 26.04 7.14
N LEU A 508 20.92 26.01 5.88
CA LEU A 508 21.26 24.95 4.92
C LEU A 508 22.41 25.34 3.95
N PRO A 509 23.38 24.46 3.69
CA PRO A 509 24.36 24.62 2.62
C PRO A 509 23.73 24.62 1.22
N GLU A 510 24.34 25.35 0.29
CA GLU A 510 23.90 25.56 -1.11
C GLU A 510 23.76 24.25 -1.95
N ALA A 511 24.24 23.12 -1.44
CA ALA A 511 24.10 21.79 -2.05
C ALA A 511 22.73 21.13 -1.81
N PHE A 512 21.96 21.60 -0.82
CA PHE A 512 20.68 21.02 -0.38
C PHE A 512 19.46 21.86 -0.83
N ARG A 513 19.54 22.45 -2.03
CA ARG A 513 18.47 23.30 -2.59
C ARG A 513 17.17 22.51 -2.79
N SER A 514 16.07 23.20 -2.51
CA SER A 514 14.65 22.89 -2.73
C SER A 514 14.34 21.84 -3.80
N PHE A 515 13.30 21.02 -3.59
CA PHE A 515 12.79 20.01 -4.54
C PHE A 515 12.50 20.56 -5.97
N SER A 516 12.46 21.89 -6.17
CA SER A 516 12.46 22.54 -7.51
C SER A 516 13.80 22.44 -8.29
N VAL A 517 14.88 21.97 -7.67
CA VAL A 517 16.14 21.63 -8.34
C VAL A 517 16.13 20.19 -8.88
N ILE A 518 15.28 19.31 -8.33
CA ILE A 518 15.05 17.96 -8.87
C ILE A 518 14.47 18.07 -10.27
N GLU A 519 13.53 19.00 -10.46
CA GLU A 519 12.98 19.34 -11.78
C GLU A 519 14.10 19.89 -12.68
N ARG A 520 14.96 20.80 -12.21
CA ARG A 520 16.08 21.32 -13.01
C ARG A 520 17.15 20.29 -13.39
N ARG A 521 17.49 19.32 -12.52
CA ARG A 521 18.47 18.27 -12.84
C ARG A 521 17.91 17.21 -13.77
N LEU A 522 16.63 16.82 -13.61
CA LEU A 522 15.95 15.96 -14.58
C LEU A 522 15.76 16.70 -15.93
N LEU A 523 15.39 17.98 -15.90
CA LEU A 523 15.23 18.81 -17.11
C LEU A 523 16.56 19.07 -17.84
N ALA A 524 17.65 19.33 -17.11
CA ALA A 524 18.99 19.49 -17.71
C ALA A 524 19.48 18.20 -18.39
N ARG A 525 19.12 17.03 -17.86
CA ARG A 525 19.46 15.71 -18.43
C ARG A 525 18.60 15.35 -19.64
N LEU A 526 17.39 15.89 -19.72
CA LEU A 526 16.49 15.84 -20.89
C LEU A 526 16.86 16.87 -21.98
N GLY A 527 18.02 17.55 -21.87
CA GLY A 527 18.48 18.53 -22.85
C GLY A 527 17.79 19.89 -22.77
N VAL A 528 16.95 20.14 -21.77
CA VAL A 528 16.24 21.41 -21.58
C VAL A 528 17.15 22.39 -20.83
N SER A 529 17.88 23.20 -21.59
CA SER A 529 18.66 24.33 -21.04
C SER A 529 17.74 25.51 -20.74
N LEU A 530 17.28 25.63 -19.49
CA LEU A 530 16.64 26.86 -19.02
C LEU A 530 17.72 27.93 -18.81
N ARG A 531 17.78 28.93 -19.69
CA ARG A 531 18.59 30.13 -19.49
C ARG A 531 18.20 30.77 -18.14
N PRO A 532 19.17 31.24 -17.34
CA PRO A 532 18.85 31.94 -16.10
C PRO A 532 18.22 33.28 -16.45
N THR A 533 16.89 33.37 -16.33
CA THR A 533 16.20 34.66 -16.29
C THR A 533 16.51 35.33 -14.95
N ALA A 534 17.02 36.56 -15.03
CA ALA A 534 17.33 37.43 -13.91
C ALA A 534 16.15 37.57 -12.93
N PRO A 535 16.40 37.95 -11.66
CA PRO A 535 15.33 38.08 -10.67
C PRO A 535 14.42 39.22 -11.11
N LEU A 536 13.19 38.91 -11.50
CA LEU A 536 12.15 39.92 -11.67
C LEU A 536 11.72 40.38 -10.28
N GLU A 537 11.88 41.69 -10.07
CA GLU A 537 11.50 42.44 -8.89
C GLU A 537 10.02 42.22 -8.56
N GLU A 538 9.77 42.12 -7.26
CA GLU A 538 8.46 42.13 -6.62
C GLU A 538 7.61 43.27 -7.19
N THR A 539 6.69 42.92 -8.09
CA THR A 539 5.57 43.78 -8.46
C THR A 539 4.29 43.18 -7.91
N ALA A 540 3.58 44.04 -7.18
CA ALA A 540 2.36 43.86 -6.44
C ALA A 540 1.50 42.63 -6.79
N ARG A 541 1.15 41.87 -5.74
CA ARG A 541 0.00 40.97 -5.72
C ARG A 541 -1.26 41.74 -6.14
N GLU A 542 -1.65 41.61 -7.41
CA GLU A 542 -3.03 41.81 -7.82
C GLU A 542 -3.83 40.56 -7.44
N GLU A 543 -4.82 40.75 -6.57
CA GLU A 543 -5.83 39.77 -6.23
C GLU A 543 -6.55 39.30 -7.50
N ARG A 544 -6.25 38.09 -7.95
CA ARG A 544 -7.02 37.44 -9.02
C ARG A 544 -8.45 37.18 -8.52
N THR A 545 -9.39 38.04 -8.91
CA THR A 545 -10.83 37.76 -8.77
C THR A 545 -11.18 36.54 -9.64
N PRO A 546 -11.97 35.57 -9.16
CA PRO A 546 -12.31 34.37 -9.93
C PRO A 546 -12.98 34.74 -11.26
N ALA A 547 -12.48 34.16 -12.35
CA ALA A 547 -12.99 34.38 -13.70
C ALA A 547 -14.43 33.85 -13.82
N GLY A 548 -15.45 34.71 -13.69
CA GLY A 548 -16.84 34.30 -13.87
C GLY A 548 -17.93 35.28 -13.44
N THR A 549 -17.65 36.24 -12.58
CA THR A 549 -18.71 37.07 -11.96
C THR A 549 -18.89 38.42 -12.68
N TRP A 550 -20.13 38.77 -13.03
CA TRP A 550 -20.50 40.09 -13.56
C TRP A 550 -20.31 41.18 -12.50
N ALA A 551 -19.55 42.23 -12.82
CA ALA A 551 -19.33 43.38 -11.95
C ALA A 551 -20.35 44.51 -12.22
N PRO A 552 -20.64 45.40 -11.25
CA PRO A 552 -21.42 46.61 -11.51
C PRO A 552 -20.71 47.53 -12.52
N LEU A 553 -21.48 48.35 -13.23
CA LEU A 553 -20.93 49.40 -14.08
C LEU A 553 -20.15 50.42 -13.23
N THR A 554 -19.11 50.98 -13.81
CA THR A 554 -18.32 52.07 -13.27
C THR A 554 -18.80 53.41 -13.84
N PRO A 555 -18.48 54.55 -13.21
CA PRO A 555 -18.85 55.88 -13.73
C PRO A 555 -18.30 56.20 -15.13
N HIS A 556 -17.29 55.46 -15.59
CA HIS A 556 -16.66 55.64 -16.91
C HIS A 556 -17.30 54.74 -17.99
N ASP A 557 -18.25 53.88 -17.62
CA ASP A 557 -18.95 53.03 -18.59
C ASP A 557 -20.16 53.77 -19.19
N PRO A 558 -20.40 53.63 -20.51
CA PRO A 558 -21.57 54.23 -21.14
C PRO A 558 -22.87 53.60 -20.61
N ALA A 559 -23.93 54.41 -20.47
CA ALA A 559 -25.25 53.90 -20.05
C ALA A 559 -25.96 53.11 -21.18
N ARG A 560 -25.64 53.41 -22.44
CA ARG A 560 -26.16 52.75 -23.64
C ARG A 560 -25.07 52.58 -24.68
N ILE A 561 -25.08 51.45 -25.39
CA ILE A 561 -24.29 51.19 -26.59
C ILE A 561 -25.24 50.62 -27.64
N GLY A 562 -25.31 51.26 -28.82
CA GLY A 562 -26.32 50.92 -29.83
C GLY A 562 -27.74 50.95 -29.25
N PRO A 563 -28.61 49.98 -29.56
CA PRO A 563 -29.95 49.88 -28.98
C PRO A 563 -29.97 49.34 -27.55
N TYR A 564 -28.82 48.99 -26.95
CA TYR A 564 -28.76 48.26 -25.68
C TYR A 564 -28.45 49.17 -24.50
N ARG A 565 -29.29 49.11 -23.45
CA ARG A 565 -29.04 49.71 -22.13
C ARG A 565 -28.18 48.79 -21.28
N LEU A 566 -27.03 49.26 -20.82
CA LEU A 566 -26.06 48.45 -20.09
C LEU A 566 -26.41 48.36 -18.61
N THR A 567 -26.10 47.23 -17.97
CA THR A 567 -26.46 46.96 -16.56
C THR A 567 -25.32 46.39 -15.71
N ARG A 568 -24.41 45.63 -16.33
CA ARG A 568 -23.25 44.98 -15.70
C ARG A 568 -22.08 44.94 -16.69
N ARG A 569 -20.86 44.77 -16.18
CA ARG A 569 -19.62 44.65 -16.97
C ARG A 569 -18.83 43.40 -16.61
N ARG A 570 -18.02 42.94 -17.56
CA ARG A 570 -16.97 41.94 -17.39
C ARG A 570 -15.76 42.38 -18.19
N VAL A 571 -14.61 42.53 -17.54
CA VAL A 571 -13.38 42.96 -18.20
C VAL A 571 -12.60 41.73 -18.66
N GLY A 572 -12.31 41.66 -19.96
CA GLY A 572 -11.41 40.67 -20.55
C GLY A 572 -10.04 41.28 -20.87
N ARG A 573 -9.15 40.45 -21.43
CA ARG A 573 -7.77 40.85 -21.76
C ARG A 573 -7.71 42.03 -22.74
N ARG A 574 -8.50 41.98 -23.83
CA ARG A 574 -8.50 42.98 -24.92
C ARG A 574 -9.85 43.71 -25.08
N THR A 575 -10.92 43.17 -24.51
CA THR A 575 -12.29 43.67 -24.68
C THR A 575 -13.03 43.76 -23.35
N ILE A 576 -14.03 44.63 -23.26
CA ILE A 576 -15.01 44.66 -22.18
C ILE A 576 -16.32 44.10 -22.72
N VAL A 577 -16.94 43.17 -21.99
CA VAL A 577 -18.26 42.64 -22.30
C VAL A 577 -19.25 43.24 -21.30
N TYR A 578 -20.27 43.89 -21.80
CA TYR A 578 -21.38 44.44 -21.04
C TYR A 578 -22.62 43.55 -21.19
N LEU A 579 -23.39 43.47 -20.10
CA LEU A 579 -24.73 42.92 -20.17
C LEU A 579 -25.69 44.05 -20.53
N GLY A 580 -26.27 43.98 -21.73
CA GLY A 580 -27.18 44.98 -22.29
C GLY A 580 -28.60 44.44 -22.45
N GLN A 581 -29.60 45.32 -22.37
CA GLN A 581 -30.99 45.02 -22.66
C GLN A 581 -31.48 45.95 -23.78
N ASP A 582 -32.10 45.40 -24.83
CA ASP A 582 -32.69 46.22 -25.89
C ASP A 582 -34.02 46.86 -25.45
N ASP A 583 -34.59 47.72 -26.29
CA ASP A 583 -35.86 48.40 -26.00
C ASP A 583 -37.07 47.43 -25.98
N ALA A 584 -36.92 46.20 -26.50
CA ALA A 584 -37.93 45.12 -26.43
C ALA A 584 -37.78 44.24 -25.17
N GLY A 585 -36.75 44.48 -24.36
CA GLY A 585 -36.50 43.76 -23.12
C GLY A 585 -35.63 42.50 -23.27
N ALA A 586 -35.08 42.21 -24.44
CA ALA A 586 -34.20 41.08 -24.67
C ALA A 586 -32.76 41.38 -24.22
N TRP A 587 -32.11 40.36 -23.64
CA TRP A 587 -30.75 40.47 -23.12
C TRP A 587 -29.71 40.12 -24.17
N ALA A 588 -28.63 40.90 -24.23
CA ALA A 588 -27.49 40.71 -25.11
C ALA A 588 -26.17 40.89 -24.37
N ALA A 589 -25.15 40.14 -24.78
CA ALA A 589 -23.77 40.40 -24.41
C ALA A 589 -23.15 41.36 -25.43
N VAL A 590 -22.93 42.61 -25.04
CA VAL A 590 -22.40 43.69 -25.87
C VAL A 590 -20.91 43.83 -25.61
N ARG A 591 -20.08 43.51 -26.60
CA ARG A 591 -18.62 43.56 -26.49
C ARG A 591 -18.06 44.80 -27.17
N VAL A 592 -17.10 45.46 -26.51
CA VAL A 592 -16.32 46.57 -27.05
C VAL A 592 -14.83 46.36 -26.83
N VAL A 593 -14.00 46.98 -27.66
CA VAL A 593 -12.56 47.08 -27.40
C VAL A 593 -12.33 47.95 -26.17
N ARG A 594 -11.37 47.55 -25.33
CA ARG A 594 -10.94 48.34 -24.19
C ARG A 594 -10.44 49.73 -24.63
N PRO A 595 -10.81 50.84 -23.95
CA PRO A 595 -10.39 52.18 -24.36
C PRO A 595 -8.87 52.40 -24.32
N ASP A 596 -8.16 51.65 -23.48
CA ASP A 596 -6.70 51.70 -23.31
C ASP A 596 -5.91 50.86 -24.34
N MET A 597 -6.62 50.21 -25.27
CA MET A 597 -6.00 49.35 -26.28
C MET A 597 -5.90 50.03 -27.65
N PRO A 598 -4.90 49.69 -28.49
CA PRO A 598 -4.69 50.35 -29.77
C PRO A 598 -5.89 50.22 -30.73
N PRO A 599 -6.21 51.27 -31.53
CA PRO A 599 -7.36 51.27 -32.45
C PRO A 599 -7.35 50.15 -33.50
N SER A 600 -6.18 49.57 -33.79
CA SER A 600 -6.03 48.42 -34.69
C SER A 600 -6.81 47.18 -34.22
N LEU A 601 -7.09 47.06 -32.92
CA LEU A 601 -7.83 45.93 -32.33
C LEU A 601 -9.32 45.92 -32.66
N VAL A 602 -9.87 46.99 -33.27
CA VAL A 602 -11.23 46.98 -33.84
C VAL A 602 -11.36 45.92 -34.94
N ARG A 603 -10.27 45.58 -35.63
CA ARG A 603 -10.26 44.49 -36.62
C ARG A 603 -10.57 43.13 -35.99
N LEU A 604 -10.26 42.90 -34.71
CA LEU A 604 -10.63 41.66 -34.02
C LEU A 604 -12.15 41.54 -33.79
N LEU A 605 -12.85 42.67 -33.57
CA LEU A 605 -14.31 42.66 -33.50
C LEU A 605 -14.95 42.39 -34.86
N ALA A 606 -14.34 42.89 -35.94
CA ALA A 606 -14.77 42.59 -37.30
C ALA A 606 -14.60 41.09 -37.63
N THR A 607 -13.44 40.53 -37.28
CA THR A 607 -13.17 39.08 -37.40
C THR A 607 -14.15 38.26 -36.56
N GLU A 608 -14.42 38.65 -35.31
CA GLU A 608 -15.41 37.95 -34.47
C GLU A 608 -16.81 38.02 -35.08
N ALA A 609 -17.25 39.18 -35.58
CA ALA A 609 -18.56 39.34 -36.19
C ALA A 609 -18.74 38.48 -37.46
N GLU A 610 -17.75 38.49 -38.35
CA GLU A 610 -17.73 37.66 -39.56
C GLU A 610 -17.77 36.16 -39.20
N ALA A 611 -17.00 35.73 -38.21
CA ALA A 611 -17.02 34.34 -37.75
C ALA A 611 -18.38 33.95 -37.16
N LEU A 612 -19.00 34.81 -36.35
CA LEU A 612 -20.31 34.56 -35.75
C LEU A 612 -21.44 34.56 -36.79
N GLU A 613 -21.36 35.42 -37.81
CA GLU A 613 -22.31 35.46 -38.93
C GLU A 613 -22.25 34.18 -39.76
N ARG A 614 -21.04 33.68 -40.07
CA ARG A 614 -20.86 32.40 -40.78
C ARG A 614 -21.32 31.18 -39.98
N MET A 615 -21.19 31.23 -38.65
CA MET A 615 -21.62 30.17 -37.75
C MET A 615 -23.14 30.18 -37.51
N ASP A 616 -23.79 31.34 -37.61
CA ASP A 616 -25.25 31.53 -37.53
C ASP A 616 -25.90 30.79 -36.35
N GLY A 617 -25.35 31.00 -35.15
CA GLY A 617 -25.87 30.39 -33.92
C GLY A 617 -25.59 28.88 -33.75
N ARG A 618 -24.93 28.22 -34.72
CA ARG A 618 -24.55 26.81 -34.61
C ARG A 618 -23.19 26.69 -33.96
N TYR A 619 -23.14 26.10 -32.77
CA TYR A 619 -21.92 25.97 -31.95
C TYR A 619 -21.22 27.29 -31.59
N ALA A 620 -21.83 28.45 -31.84
CA ALA A 620 -21.34 29.77 -31.48
C ALA A 620 -22.56 30.66 -31.15
N PRO A 621 -22.42 31.73 -30.36
CA PRO A 621 -23.55 32.60 -30.06
C PRO A 621 -24.04 33.33 -31.31
N ARG A 622 -25.35 33.57 -31.43
CA ARG A 622 -25.89 34.32 -32.56
C ARG A 622 -25.50 35.79 -32.48
N LEU A 623 -25.02 36.36 -33.58
CA LEU A 623 -24.80 37.80 -33.70
C LEU A 623 -26.16 38.50 -33.80
N LEU A 624 -26.43 39.42 -32.87
CA LEU A 624 -27.67 40.18 -32.79
C LEU A 624 -27.56 41.56 -33.46
N GLY A 625 -26.34 42.12 -33.47
CA GLY A 625 -26.06 43.40 -34.11
C GLY A 625 -24.59 43.77 -33.98
N GLN A 626 -24.13 44.71 -34.80
CA GLN A 626 -22.76 45.22 -34.77
C GLN A 626 -22.70 46.65 -35.29
N GLU A 627 -21.69 47.40 -34.81
CA GLU A 627 -21.29 48.68 -35.38
C GLU A 627 -19.76 48.81 -35.26
N LEU A 628 -19.07 48.54 -36.37
CA LEU A 628 -17.60 48.46 -36.38
C LEU A 628 -16.92 49.81 -36.67
N SER A 629 -17.66 50.76 -37.25
CA SER A 629 -17.19 52.13 -37.57
C SER A 629 -17.46 53.15 -36.45
N GLY A 630 -18.22 52.76 -35.42
CA GLY A 630 -18.60 53.62 -34.30
C GLY A 630 -17.47 53.87 -33.29
N ARG A 631 -17.67 54.83 -32.37
CA ARG A 631 -16.79 55.07 -31.22
C ARG A 631 -17.62 55.07 -29.93
N PRO A 632 -17.65 53.95 -29.16
CA PRO A 632 -16.86 52.72 -29.34
C PRO A 632 -17.46 51.79 -30.41
N ALA A 633 -16.60 51.04 -31.11
CA ALA A 633 -17.03 49.93 -31.96
C ALA A 633 -17.54 48.77 -31.09
N TRP A 634 -18.63 48.12 -31.52
CA TRP A 634 -19.29 47.11 -30.70
C TRP A 634 -19.88 45.95 -31.50
N THR A 635 -19.98 44.79 -30.86
CA THR A 635 -20.74 43.62 -31.34
C THR A 635 -21.68 43.15 -30.24
N ALA A 636 -22.90 42.75 -30.59
CA ALA A 636 -23.90 42.24 -29.65
C ALA A 636 -24.23 40.79 -29.99
N THR A 637 -24.19 39.93 -28.98
CA THR A 637 -24.42 38.48 -29.14
C THR A 637 -25.46 37.98 -28.16
N GLU A 638 -26.12 36.87 -28.52
CA GLU A 638 -27.04 36.18 -27.63
C GLU A 638 -26.32 35.66 -26.37
N LEU A 639 -27.00 35.70 -25.23
CA LEU A 639 -26.45 35.17 -23.98
C LEU A 639 -26.46 33.63 -24.00
N ALA A 640 -25.33 33.02 -23.71
CA ALA A 640 -25.26 31.57 -23.54
C ALA A 640 -25.99 31.15 -22.24
N GLY A 641 -27.14 30.48 -22.36
CA GLY A 641 -27.91 29.95 -21.22
C GLY A 641 -28.95 30.91 -20.61
N SER A 642 -29.56 30.50 -19.49
CA SER A 642 -30.79 31.08 -18.90
C SER A 642 -30.84 32.63 -18.92
N PRO A 643 -31.99 33.24 -19.29
CA PRO A 643 -32.13 34.69 -19.48
C PRO A 643 -32.08 35.53 -18.18
N LYS A 644 -31.72 34.94 -17.04
CA LYS A 644 -31.72 35.62 -15.72
C LYS A 644 -30.28 35.92 -15.26
N PRO A 645 -29.91 37.21 -15.07
CA PRO A 645 -28.53 37.64 -14.76
C PRO A 645 -27.99 37.27 -13.38
N HIS A 646 -28.77 36.55 -12.57
CA HIS A 646 -28.40 36.06 -11.23
C HIS A 646 -28.24 34.53 -11.16
N ALA A 647 -28.57 33.80 -12.22
CA ALA A 647 -28.30 32.37 -12.29
C ALA A 647 -26.83 32.17 -12.67
N ALA A 648 -26.12 31.27 -11.99
CA ALA A 648 -24.80 30.83 -12.45
C ALA A 648 -24.92 30.42 -13.92
N GLY A 649 -24.15 31.06 -14.80
CA GLY A 649 -24.16 30.76 -16.23
C GLY A 649 -23.82 29.29 -16.51
N PRO A 650 -24.09 28.78 -17.71
CA PRO A 650 -23.69 27.43 -18.10
C PRO A 650 -22.18 27.25 -17.85
N PRO A 651 -21.76 26.09 -17.31
CA PRO A 651 -20.38 25.85 -16.96
C PRO A 651 -19.49 25.88 -18.20
N ARG A 652 -18.26 26.35 -18.05
CA ARG A 652 -17.23 26.19 -19.09
C ARG A 652 -16.76 24.75 -19.13
N LEU A 653 -16.15 24.33 -20.22
CA LEU A 653 -15.54 23.00 -20.31
C LEU A 653 -14.47 22.83 -19.21
N ALA A 654 -13.70 23.87 -18.89
CA ALA A 654 -12.79 23.89 -17.74
C ALA A 654 -13.49 23.61 -16.39
N ASP A 655 -14.75 24.00 -16.21
CA ASP A 655 -15.49 23.78 -14.95
C ASP A 655 -16.06 22.36 -14.86
N VAL A 656 -16.21 21.69 -16.01
CA VAL A 656 -16.72 20.31 -16.14
C VAL A 656 -15.58 19.29 -16.13
N LEU A 657 -14.38 19.70 -16.55
CA LEU A 657 -13.23 18.83 -16.62
C LEU A 657 -12.65 18.52 -15.22
N PRO A 658 -12.27 17.25 -14.97
CA PRO A 658 -11.90 16.76 -13.64
C PRO A 658 -10.56 17.26 -13.08
N PHE A 659 -9.77 18.00 -13.85
CA PHE A 659 -8.43 18.47 -13.44
C PHE A 659 -8.34 19.97 -13.22
N THR A 660 -9.41 20.71 -13.55
CA THR A 660 -9.42 22.17 -13.62
C THR A 660 -10.41 22.80 -12.65
N SER A 661 -11.38 22.04 -12.12
CA SER A 661 -12.36 22.52 -11.14
C SER A 661 -11.91 22.25 -9.69
N PRO A 662 -11.97 23.24 -8.78
CA PRO A 662 -11.59 23.08 -7.37
C PRO A 662 -12.64 22.38 -6.50
N ASP A 663 -13.84 22.10 -7.02
CA ASP A 663 -15.00 21.57 -6.29
C ASP A 663 -15.37 20.16 -6.79
N PRO A 664 -15.60 19.17 -5.91
CA PRO A 664 -15.79 17.77 -6.31
C PRO A 664 -17.14 17.57 -7.02
N ARG A 665 -17.13 17.57 -8.35
CA ARG A 665 -18.27 17.20 -9.20
C ARG A 665 -18.18 15.73 -9.63
N PRO A 666 -19.31 15.06 -9.95
CA PRO A 666 -19.26 13.69 -10.43
C PRO A 666 -18.42 13.58 -11.71
N PRO A 667 -17.51 12.60 -11.82
CA PRO A 667 -16.68 12.43 -13.00
C PRO A 667 -17.55 12.13 -14.23
N LEU A 668 -17.17 12.68 -15.39
CA LEU A 668 -17.83 12.42 -16.67
C LEU A 668 -17.97 10.90 -16.90
N ASP A 669 -19.17 10.45 -17.26
CA ASP A 669 -19.38 9.08 -17.73
C ASP A 669 -18.96 8.94 -19.21
N VAL A 670 -18.89 7.70 -19.70
CA VAL A 670 -18.39 7.42 -21.06
C VAL A 670 -19.30 8.03 -22.12
N LEU A 671 -20.63 8.00 -21.92
CA LEU A 671 -21.60 8.53 -22.87
C LEU A 671 -21.56 10.06 -22.95
N THR A 672 -21.49 10.76 -21.81
CA THR A 672 -21.39 12.21 -21.75
C THR A 672 -20.05 12.67 -22.33
N SER A 673 -18.95 11.98 -21.99
CA SER A 673 -17.62 12.25 -22.54
C SER A 673 -17.58 12.12 -24.07
N ILE A 674 -18.10 11.02 -24.64
CA ILE A 674 -18.08 10.82 -26.09
C ILE A 674 -19.05 11.78 -26.83
N THR A 675 -20.16 12.15 -26.20
CA THR A 675 -21.13 13.10 -26.76
C THR A 675 -20.54 14.51 -26.80
N LEU A 676 -19.84 14.94 -25.74
CA LEU A 676 -19.11 16.21 -25.72
C LEU A 676 -18.00 16.23 -26.77
N ALA A 677 -17.21 15.16 -26.86
CA ALA A 677 -16.19 14.97 -27.88
C ALA A 677 -16.75 15.12 -29.30
N TRP A 678 -17.89 14.48 -29.59
CA TRP A 678 -18.55 14.57 -30.88
C TRP A 678 -18.99 15.99 -31.23
N HIS A 679 -19.58 16.72 -30.27
CA HIS A 679 -19.98 18.11 -30.48
C HIS A 679 -18.79 19.07 -30.66
N LEU A 680 -17.67 18.82 -29.97
CA LEU A 680 -16.43 19.58 -30.18
C LEU A 680 -15.88 19.39 -31.60
N ALA A 681 -15.78 18.14 -32.06
CA ALA A 681 -15.33 17.84 -33.41
C ALA A 681 -16.29 18.40 -34.47
N GLY A 682 -17.60 18.34 -34.22
CA GLY A 682 -18.62 18.94 -35.08
C GLY A 682 -18.51 20.47 -35.17
N ALA A 683 -18.21 21.14 -34.07
CA ALA A 683 -17.99 22.59 -34.04
C ALA A 683 -16.77 23.00 -34.88
N VAL A 684 -15.63 22.34 -34.68
CA VAL A 684 -14.40 22.60 -35.44
C VAL A 684 -14.57 22.24 -36.92
N SER A 685 -15.26 21.14 -37.23
CA SER A 685 -15.59 20.76 -38.61
C SER A 685 -16.46 21.80 -39.30
N LEU A 686 -17.40 22.42 -38.58
CA LEU A 686 -18.23 23.50 -39.14
C LEU A 686 -17.40 24.76 -39.38
N CYS A 687 -16.49 25.10 -38.47
CA CYS A 687 -15.53 26.20 -38.68
C CYS A 687 -14.73 25.98 -39.98
N HIS A 688 -14.12 24.81 -40.16
CA HIS A 688 -13.31 24.52 -41.36
C HIS A 688 -14.13 24.59 -42.64
N LEU A 689 -15.36 24.06 -42.64
CA LEU A 689 -16.28 24.15 -43.77
C LEU A 689 -16.63 25.60 -44.16
N LYS A 690 -16.54 26.53 -43.20
CA LYS A 690 -16.81 27.96 -43.36
C LYS A 690 -15.54 28.80 -43.54
N GLY A 691 -14.38 28.17 -43.74
CA GLY A 691 -13.09 28.87 -43.88
C GLY A 691 -12.62 29.53 -42.58
N LEU A 692 -13.06 29.03 -41.43
CA LEU A 692 -12.71 29.55 -40.11
C LEU A 692 -11.71 28.62 -39.41
N HIS A 693 -10.62 29.19 -38.91
CA HIS A 693 -9.60 28.48 -38.11
C HIS A 693 -9.37 29.22 -36.78
N PRO A 694 -9.95 28.75 -35.66
CA PRO A 694 -9.78 29.40 -34.37
C PRO A 694 -8.38 29.18 -33.79
N ALA A 695 -7.74 30.22 -33.24
CA ALA A 695 -6.44 30.12 -32.58
C ALA A 695 -6.52 29.74 -31.09
N ASP A 696 -7.61 30.08 -30.39
CA ASP A 696 -7.81 29.83 -28.95
C ASP A 696 -8.90 28.77 -28.69
N LEU A 697 -8.58 27.51 -29.01
CA LEU A 697 -9.40 26.34 -28.67
C LEU A 697 -8.91 25.74 -27.34
N SER A 698 -9.30 26.39 -26.23
CA SER A 698 -8.93 25.98 -24.88
C SER A 698 -10.19 25.61 -24.06
N PRO A 699 -10.06 24.85 -22.96
CA PRO A 699 -11.19 24.53 -22.09
C PRO A 699 -11.93 25.76 -21.53
N GLU A 700 -11.28 26.94 -21.49
CA GLU A 700 -11.88 28.18 -21.00
C GLU A 700 -12.72 28.93 -22.06
N SER A 701 -12.46 28.69 -23.35
CA SER A 701 -13.18 29.30 -24.47
C SER A 701 -14.43 28.51 -24.88
N ILE A 702 -14.69 27.35 -24.25
CA ILE A 702 -15.82 26.47 -24.56
C ILE A 702 -16.84 26.49 -23.43
N VAL A 703 -18.10 26.74 -23.78
CA VAL A 703 -19.26 26.64 -22.87
C VAL A 703 -19.97 25.32 -23.10
N VAL A 704 -20.31 24.61 -22.02
CA VAL A 704 -21.04 23.33 -22.08
C VAL A 704 -22.52 23.59 -21.84
N LEU A 705 -23.35 23.19 -22.79
CA LEU A 705 -24.81 23.26 -22.73
C LEU A 705 -25.39 21.86 -22.48
N ASP A 706 -26.65 21.76 -22.05
CA ASP A 706 -27.30 20.48 -21.69
C ASP A 706 -27.26 19.41 -22.82
N ARG A 707 -27.15 19.84 -24.08
CA ARG A 707 -27.15 18.95 -25.26
C ARG A 707 -26.12 19.32 -26.34
N SER A 708 -25.18 20.24 -26.07
CA SER A 708 -24.19 20.68 -27.07
C SER A 708 -23.06 21.49 -26.42
N VAL A 709 -22.14 22.00 -27.22
CA VAL A 709 -21.10 22.96 -26.82
C VAL A 709 -21.26 24.28 -27.56
N MET A 710 -20.68 25.35 -27.04
CA MET A 710 -20.62 26.65 -27.70
C MET A 710 -19.19 27.20 -27.61
N LEU A 711 -18.63 27.55 -28.77
CA LEU A 711 -17.34 28.20 -28.92
C LEU A 711 -17.51 29.70 -28.63
N MET A 712 -16.68 30.22 -27.73
CA MET A 712 -16.58 31.63 -27.39
C MET A 712 -15.20 32.14 -27.80
N GLY A 713 -15.05 33.47 -27.96
CA GLY A 713 -13.74 34.07 -28.19
C GLY A 713 -13.20 33.88 -29.62
N LEU A 714 -14.08 33.87 -30.62
CA LEU A 714 -13.73 33.78 -32.05
C LEU A 714 -13.05 35.05 -32.61
N SER A 715 -12.62 35.97 -31.74
CA SER A 715 -11.88 37.18 -32.12
C SER A 715 -10.48 36.89 -32.64
N ASP A 716 -9.84 35.81 -32.16
CA ASP A 716 -8.54 35.34 -32.65
C ASP A 716 -8.76 34.14 -33.60
N CYS A 717 -9.45 34.39 -34.71
CA CYS A 717 -9.75 33.39 -35.73
C CYS A 717 -9.17 33.82 -37.09
N SER A 718 -8.60 32.89 -37.86
CA SER A 718 -8.33 33.15 -39.28
C SER A 718 -9.59 32.91 -40.09
N VAL A 719 -9.90 33.84 -41.00
CA VAL A 719 -11.04 33.77 -41.92
C VAL A 719 -10.47 33.74 -43.33
N ASP A 720 -10.70 32.64 -44.06
CA ASP A 720 -10.19 32.40 -45.42
C ASP A 720 -8.68 32.64 -45.58
N GLY A 721 -7.91 32.37 -44.52
CA GLY A 721 -6.45 32.52 -44.48
C GLY A 721 -5.95 33.91 -44.04
N GLU A 722 -6.85 34.89 -43.86
CA GLU A 722 -6.51 36.18 -43.27
C GLU A 722 -6.55 36.06 -41.74
N TYR A 723 -5.50 36.53 -41.05
CA TYR A 723 -5.41 36.51 -39.59
C TYR A 723 -4.93 37.85 -39.06
N THR A 724 -5.66 38.38 -38.07
CA THR A 724 -5.46 39.73 -37.52
C THR A 724 -4.86 39.73 -36.10
N GLY A 725 -4.60 38.55 -35.53
CA GLY A 725 -4.07 38.37 -34.19
C GLY A 725 -2.53 38.29 -34.12
N GLU A 726 -2.01 38.01 -32.92
CA GLU A 726 -0.57 37.90 -32.66
C GLU A 726 -0.08 36.45 -32.83
N GLY A 727 0.92 36.21 -33.67
CA GLY A 727 1.52 34.89 -33.88
C GLY A 727 1.33 34.34 -35.30
N PRO A 728 1.70 33.08 -35.55
CA PRO A 728 1.44 32.43 -36.83
C PRO A 728 -0.08 32.30 -37.06
N PRO A 729 -0.58 32.48 -38.30
CA PRO A 729 -2.00 32.33 -38.60
C PRO A 729 -2.43 30.89 -38.27
N PRO A 730 -3.54 30.70 -37.53
CA PRO A 730 -4.09 29.38 -37.30
C PRO A 730 -4.54 28.79 -38.64
N ASP A 731 -4.15 27.54 -38.88
CA ASP A 731 -4.57 26.73 -40.02
C ASP A 731 -5.40 25.52 -39.57
N GLU A 732 -5.97 24.79 -40.52
CA GLU A 732 -6.75 23.58 -40.26
C GLU A 732 -6.00 22.57 -39.39
N ALA A 733 -4.69 22.37 -39.64
CA ALA A 733 -3.88 21.41 -38.90
C ALA A 733 -3.69 21.84 -37.43
N SER A 734 -3.52 23.13 -37.16
CA SER A 734 -3.39 23.68 -35.80
C SER A 734 -4.71 23.57 -35.02
N SER A 735 -5.85 23.80 -35.67
CA SER A 735 -7.17 23.63 -35.08
C SER A 735 -7.47 22.15 -34.76
N VAL A 736 -7.05 21.20 -35.62
CA VAL A 736 -7.17 19.76 -35.34
C VAL A 736 -6.28 19.33 -34.16
N GLN A 737 -5.09 19.88 -34.03
CA GLN A 737 -4.22 19.60 -32.88
C GLN A 737 -4.85 20.06 -31.57
N ALA A 738 -5.38 21.28 -31.53
CA ALA A 738 -6.09 21.78 -30.35
C ALA A 738 -7.35 20.95 -30.04
N LEU A 739 -8.09 20.51 -31.07
CA LEU A 739 -9.19 19.55 -30.92
C LEU A 739 -8.70 18.24 -30.29
N GLY A 740 -7.57 17.68 -30.74
CA GLY A 740 -6.98 16.47 -30.17
C GLY A 740 -6.66 16.58 -28.68
N ASP A 741 -6.09 17.72 -28.26
CA ASP A 741 -5.81 17.98 -26.83
C ASP A 741 -7.09 18.10 -26.00
N LEU A 742 -8.15 18.73 -26.54
CA LEU A 742 -9.46 18.79 -25.90
C LEU A 742 -10.11 17.40 -25.77
N LEU A 743 -10.03 16.57 -26.81
CA LEU A 743 -10.55 15.20 -26.81
C LEU A 743 -9.83 14.33 -25.76
N ARG A 744 -8.51 14.48 -25.62
CA ARG A 744 -7.75 13.81 -24.57
C ARG A 744 -8.21 14.22 -23.18
N ALA A 745 -8.48 15.51 -22.96
CA ALA A 745 -8.98 16.00 -21.68
C ALA A 745 -10.39 15.47 -21.37
N VAL A 746 -11.32 15.52 -22.33
CA VAL A 746 -12.71 15.04 -22.18
C VAL A 746 -12.79 13.53 -21.98
N GLY A 747 -11.90 12.76 -22.61
CA GLY A 747 -11.82 11.31 -22.44
C GLY A 747 -11.27 10.88 -21.09
N SER A 748 -10.83 11.79 -20.22
CA SER A 748 -10.07 11.42 -19.02
C SER A 748 -10.92 11.37 -17.74
N LYS A 749 -10.58 10.48 -16.78
CA LYS A 749 -11.31 10.34 -15.49
C LYS A 749 -10.70 11.18 -14.37
N GLU A 750 -11.54 11.68 -13.46
CA GLU A 750 -11.07 12.10 -12.13
C GLU A 750 -10.68 10.86 -11.33
N ASN A 751 -9.38 10.56 -11.20
CA ASN A 751 -8.93 9.78 -10.05
C ASN A 751 -7.43 9.90 -9.77
N ARG A 752 -7.13 10.21 -8.50
CA ARG A 752 -5.81 10.25 -7.85
C ARG A 752 -5.13 8.87 -7.73
N SER A 753 -5.45 7.88 -8.57
CA SER A 753 -5.12 6.48 -8.28
C SER A 753 -4.97 5.52 -9.49
N ARG A 754 -4.73 5.99 -10.72
CA ARG A 754 -4.47 5.08 -11.86
C ARG A 754 -3.27 5.55 -12.69
N HIS A 755 -2.31 4.64 -12.88
CA HIS A 755 -0.92 4.93 -13.27
C HIS A 755 -0.45 4.22 -14.55
N TYR A 756 -1.32 3.86 -15.50
CA TYR A 756 -0.89 3.02 -16.64
C TYR A 756 -1.47 3.40 -18.01
N LEU A 757 -1.87 4.65 -18.22
CA LEU A 757 -2.30 5.11 -19.55
C LEU A 757 -1.56 6.40 -19.88
N THR A 758 -0.62 6.32 -20.82
CA THR A 758 0.29 7.41 -21.22
C THR A 758 -0.41 8.44 -22.12
N ASP A 759 -1.56 8.10 -22.69
CA ASP A 759 -2.22 8.87 -23.75
C ASP A 759 -3.23 9.91 -23.22
N GLY A 760 -3.61 9.84 -21.94
CA GLY A 760 -4.91 10.35 -21.47
C GLY A 760 -6.05 9.45 -21.97
N MET A 761 -7.30 9.84 -21.74
CA MET A 761 -8.50 9.11 -22.20
C MET A 761 -8.88 7.85 -21.39
N GLU A 762 -8.84 7.87 -20.05
CA GLU A 762 -9.18 6.70 -19.21
C GLU A 762 -10.66 6.28 -19.27
N LEU A 763 -11.55 7.12 -19.81
CA LEU A 763 -12.94 6.78 -20.11
C LEU A 763 -13.04 5.92 -21.37
N TRP A 764 -12.11 6.05 -22.32
CA TRP A 764 -12.15 5.39 -23.62
C TRP A 764 -11.13 4.24 -23.68
N GLN A 765 -11.21 3.33 -22.71
CA GLN A 765 -10.24 2.24 -22.53
C GLN A 765 -10.79 0.87 -22.90
N GLY A 766 -9.92 0.03 -23.45
CA GLY A 766 -10.25 -1.29 -24.00
C GLY A 766 -10.33 -1.29 -25.53
N ASP A 767 -10.40 -2.49 -26.12
CA ASP A 767 -10.22 -2.70 -27.57
C ASP A 767 -11.29 -2.00 -28.43
N THR A 768 -12.51 -1.86 -27.91
CA THR A 768 -13.58 -1.10 -28.59
C THR A 768 -13.13 0.33 -28.92
N TRP A 769 -12.42 0.97 -28.01
CA TRP A 769 -12.04 2.38 -28.10
C TRP A 769 -10.62 2.59 -28.62
N ALA A 770 -9.85 1.52 -28.85
CA ALA A 770 -8.48 1.63 -29.35
C ALA A 770 -8.41 2.39 -30.69
N PRO A 771 -9.28 2.13 -31.69
CA PRO A 771 -9.28 2.90 -32.94
C PRO A 771 -9.63 4.38 -32.72
N LEU A 772 -10.49 4.68 -31.76
CA LEU A 772 -10.82 6.07 -31.40
C LEU A 772 -9.61 6.77 -30.77
N ARG A 773 -8.91 6.11 -29.83
CA ARG A 773 -7.73 6.69 -29.19
C ARG A 773 -6.59 6.91 -30.18
N GLU A 774 -6.39 5.98 -31.10
CA GLU A 774 -5.41 6.13 -32.18
C GLU A 774 -5.76 7.31 -33.09
N LEU A 775 -7.05 7.50 -33.42
CA LEU A 775 -7.50 8.69 -34.15
C LEU A 775 -7.23 9.99 -33.38
N VAL A 776 -7.48 10.01 -32.08
CA VAL A 776 -7.21 11.19 -31.23
C VAL A 776 -5.71 11.47 -31.11
N LEU A 777 -4.87 10.44 -31.00
CA LEU A 777 -3.41 10.60 -31.00
C LEU A 777 -2.89 11.14 -32.34
N ARG A 778 -3.48 10.72 -33.48
CA ARG A 778 -3.14 11.28 -34.80
C ARG A 778 -3.52 12.75 -34.93
N CYS A 779 -4.51 13.26 -34.19
CA CYS A 779 -4.84 14.69 -34.19
C CYS A 779 -3.69 15.54 -33.63
N VAL A 780 -2.91 15.01 -32.68
CA VAL A 780 -1.79 15.69 -32.01
C VAL A 780 -0.42 15.25 -32.56
N ASP A 781 -0.39 14.61 -33.73
CA ASP A 781 0.86 14.20 -34.38
C ASP A 781 1.76 15.42 -34.65
N HIS A 782 3.07 15.23 -34.51
CA HIS A 782 4.06 16.27 -34.78
C HIS A 782 4.09 16.68 -36.26
N ASP A 783 3.69 15.79 -37.17
CA ASP A 783 3.57 16.06 -38.61
C ASP A 783 2.14 16.55 -38.95
N PRO A 784 1.96 17.82 -39.36
CA PRO A 784 0.64 18.37 -39.73
C PRO A 784 -0.07 17.59 -40.83
N GLY A 785 0.68 17.00 -41.78
CA GLY A 785 0.10 16.27 -42.91
C GLY A 785 -0.49 14.90 -42.57
N ARG A 786 -0.22 14.38 -41.36
CA ARG A 786 -0.75 13.10 -40.87
C ARG A 786 -2.02 13.25 -40.03
N ARG A 787 -2.38 14.49 -39.71
CA ARG A 787 -3.56 14.79 -38.88
C ARG A 787 -4.83 14.56 -39.71
N PRO A 788 -5.85 13.89 -39.16
CA PRO A 788 -7.13 13.70 -39.84
C PRO A 788 -7.89 15.03 -39.95
N SER A 789 -8.87 15.11 -40.84
CA SER A 789 -9.74 16.29 -40.87
C SER A 789 -10.74 16.29 -39.71
N ALA A 790 -11.19 17.46 -39.28
CA ALA A 790 -12.17 17.56 -38.19
C ALA A 790 -13.50 16.84 -38.52
N SER A 791 -13.86 16.77 -39.80
CA SER A 791 -15.06 16.05 -40.28
C SER A 791 -14.93 14.53 -40.15
N GLU A 792 -13.74 13.98 -40.44
CA GLU A 792 -13.41 12.57 -40.20
C GLU A 792 -13.48 12.22 -38.71
N VAL A 793 -12.91 13.08 -37.86
CA VAL A 793 -12.96 12.92 -36.40
C VAL A 793 -14.41 12.93 -35.89
N ALA A 794 -15.23 13.88 -36.36
CA ALA A 794 -16.65 13.96 -36.01
C ALA A 794 -17.45 12.73 -36.49
N ALA A 795 -17.17 12.22 -37.70
CA ALA A 795 -17.84 11.06 -38.26
C ALA A 795 -17.51 9.77 -37.48
N VAL A 796 -16.26 9.59 -37.04
CA VAL A 796 -15.86 8.45 -36.21
C VAL A 796 -16.49 8.57 -34.82
N LEU A 797 -16.45 9.75 -34.20
CA LEU A 797 -17.06 10.00 -32.90
C LEU A 797 -18.58 9.73 -32.91
N ALA A 798 -19.30 10.06 -33.97
CA ALA A 798 -20.72 9.74 -34.12
C ALA A 798 -21.02 8.23 -34.04
N ARG A 799 -20.15 7.39 -34.63
CA ARG A 799 -20.27 5.92 -34.52
C ARG A 799 -20.05 5.47 -33.08
N TYR A 800 -19.08 6.08 -32.40
CA TYR A 800 -18.78 5.78 -31.00
C TYR A 800 -19.82 6.28 -30.00
N VAL A 801 -20.53 7.38 -30.28
CA VAL A 801 -21.73 7.79 -29.53
C VAL A 801 -22.81 6.70 -29.61
N SER A 802 -23.00 6.10 -30.79
CA SER A 802 -23.96 5.01 -30.99
C SER A 802 -23.56 3.75 -30.22
N ILE A 803 -22.26 3.38 -30.25
CA ILE A 803 -21.69 2.28 -29.46
C ILE A 803 -21.81 2.54 -27.96
N ALA A 804 -21.48 3.74 -27.49
CA ALA A 804 -21.58 4.14 -26.09
C ALA A 804 -23.04 4.11 -25.59
N SER A 805 -23.97 4.55 -26.44
CA SER A 805 -25.41 4.54 -26.14
C SER A 805 -25.95 3.11 -26.03
N ALA A 806 -25.47 2.20 -26.88
CA ALA A 806 -25.82 0.78 -26.80
C ALA A 806 -25.23 0.10 -25.54
N LEU A 807 -24.03 0.52 -25.12
CA LEU A 807 -23.35 0.04 -23.90
C LEU A 807 -23.92 0.61 -22.60
N ALA A 808 -24.56 1.78 -22.64
CA ALA A 808 -25.13 2.44 -21.46
C ALA A 808 -26.45 1.81 -20.99
N GLY A 809 -27.09 0.95 -21.80
CA GLY A 809 -28.40 0.35 -21.51
C GLY A 809 -29.53 1.39 -21.40
N PRO A 810 -30.80 0.98 -21.44
CA PRO A 810 -31.92 1.90 -21.32
C PRO A 810 -32.14 2.27 -19.86
N ALA A 811 -31.35 3.20 -19.33
CA ALA A 811 -31.64 3.88 -18.08
C ALA A 811 -31.40 5.39 -18.24
N VAL A 812 -32.51 6.11 -18.28
CA VAL A 812 -32.65 7.58 -18.15
C VAL A 812 -32.24 8.41 -19.37
N ARG A 813 -33.10 8.42 -20.40
CA ARG A 813 -33.60 9.67 -21.01
C ARG A 813 -35.08 9.52 -21.36
N GLY A 814 -35.91 10.39 -20.82
CA GLY A 814 -37.31 10.51 -21.20
C GLY A 814 -37.45 10.98 -22.64
N SER A 815 -37.86 10.08 -23.52
CA SER A 815 -38.73 10.28 -24.69
C SER A 815 -38.85 8.92 -25.37
N GLY A 816 -40.08 8.50 -25.70
CA GLY A 816 -40.46 7.11 -25.93
C GLY A 816 -39.67 6.39 -27.05
N PRO A 817 -39.59 5.05 -27.01
CA PRO A 817 -38.82 4.29 -27.99
C PRO A 817 -39.59 4.21 -29.32
N PRO A 818 -38.95 4.41 -30.49
CA PRO A 818 -39.43 3.79 -31.71
C PRO A 818 -39.06 2.30 -31.66
N ARG A 819 -40.06 1.45 -31.91
CA ARG A 819 -39.91 0.01 -32.13
C ARG A 819 -38.85 -0.25 -33.20
N ALA A 820 -37.75 -0.89 -32.83
CA ALA A 820 -36.84 -1.55 -33.76
C ALA A 820 -36.91 -3.06 -33.54
N VAL A 821 -37.27 -3.74 -34.62
CA VAL A 821 -37.49 -5.17 -34.76
C VAL A 821 -36.18 -5.92 -34.48
N VAL A 822 -36.13 -6.67 -33.37
CA VAL A 822 -35.15 -7.74 -33.20
C VAL A 822 -35.83 -9.01 -33.68
N ALA A 823 -35.40 -9.48 -34.85
CA ALA A 823 -35.67 -10.84 -35.28
C ALA A 823 -35.12 -11.80 -34.22
N ALA A 824 -36.02 -12.57 -33.62
CA ALA A 824 -35.65 -13.72 -32.82
C ALA A 824 -34.98 -14.76 -33.73
N SER A 825 -33.66 -14.86 -33.70
CA SER A 825 -32.98 -16.10 -34.04
C SER A 825 -32.94 -16.94 -32.77
N GLY A 826 -33.74 -18.00 -32.75
CA GLY A 826 -33.79 -18.96 -31.67
C GLY A 826 -32.40 -19.52 -31.36
N ALA A 827 -32.11 -19.65 -30.07
CA ALA A 827 -31.02 -20.47 -29.57
C ALA A 827 -31.29 -21.92 -29.98
N GLU A 828 -30.67 -22.37 -31.07
CA GLU A 828 -30.46 -23.79 -31.29
C GLU A 828 -29.28 -24.24 -30.42
N ALA A 829 -29.53 -25.30 -29.64
CA ALA A 829 -28.55 -25.97 -28.82
C ALA A 829 -27.38 -26.47 -29.69
N GLY A 830 -26.27 -25.72 -29.68
CA GLY A 830 -25.04 -26.09 -30.38
C GLY A 830 -24.46 -27.40 -29.86
N ASN A 831 -24.43 -28.39 -30.75
CA ASN A 831 -23.63 -29.63 -30.79
C ASN A 831 -22.65 -29.82 -29.60
N ARG A 832 -23.11 -30.40 -28.47
CA ARG A 832 -22.25 -30.76 -27.34
C ARG A 832 -21.45 -32.01 -27.70
N VAL A 833 -20.13 -31.96 -27.52
CA VAL A 833 -19.24 -33.11 -27.75
C VAL A 833 -19.60 -34.22 -26.75
N PRO A 834 -19.92 -35.44 -27.20
CA PRO A 834 -20.10 -36.58 -26.31
C PRO A 834 -18.80 -36.85 -25.54
N LEU A 835 -18.91 -37.22 -24.26
CA LEU A 835 -17.74 -37.60 -23.46
C LEU A 835 -17.06 -38.81 -24.10
N GLU A 836 -15.79 -38.66 -24.51
CA GLU A 836 -14.99 -39.74 -25.11
C GLU A 836 -14.43 -40.69 -24.03
N PHE A 837 -14.37 -40.22 -22.78
CA PHE A 837 -13.73 -40.94 -21.69
C PHE A 837 -14.70 -41.84 -20.91
N ARG A 838 -14.45 -43.15 -20.95
CA ARG A 838 -15.01 -44.13 -20.00
C ARG A 838 -13.84 -44.71 -19.21
N PRO A 839 -13.54 -44.22 -17.99
CA PRO A 839 -12.37 -44.68 -17.25
C PRO A 839 -12.47 -46.18 -16.98
N ALA A 840 -11.34 -46.88 -17.06
CA ALA A 840 -11.21 -48.14 -16.34
C ALA A 840 -11.48 -47.83 -14.85
N PRO A 841 -12.27 -48.66 -14.14
CA PRO A 841 -12.66 -48.36 -12.78
C PRO A 841 -11.39 -48.11 -11.94
N PRO A 842 -11.23 -46.93 -11.31
CA PRO A 842 -10.12 -46.72 -10.40
C PRO A 842 -10.19 -47.80 -9.32
N VAL A 843 -9.03 -48.28 -8.88
CA VAL A 843 -8.91 -49.17 -7.71
C VAL A 843 -9.80 -48.57 -6.62
N ARG A 844 -10.89 -49.26 -6.23
CA ARG A 844 -11.87 -48.79 -5.23
C ARG A 844 -11.14 -48.16 -4.04
N ARG A 845 -10.94 -46.85 -4.07
CA ARG A 845 -10.42 -46.11 -2.93
C ARG A 845 -11.56 -46.15 -1.91
N PRO A 846 -11.31 -46.53 -0.65
CA PRO A 846 -12.38 -46.62 0.34
C PRO A 846 -13.07 -45.26 0.39
N ALA A 847 -14.40 -45.24 0.13
CA ALA A 847 -15.19 -44.02 0.09
C ALA A 847 -14.85 -43.17 1.33
N PRO A 848 -14.31 -41.95 1.17
CA PRO A 848 -13.93 -41.15 2.31
C PRO A 848 -15.18 -40.92 3.16
N ARG A 849 -15.08 -41.17 4.48
CA ARG A 849 -16.17 -40.91 5.41
C ARG A 849 -16.44 -39.40 5.41
N ILE A 850 -17.40 -38.94 4.61
CA ILE A 850 -17.86 -37.55 4.62
C ILE A 850 -18.57 -37.32 5.96
N GLY A 851 -17.88 -36.70 6.93
CA GLY A 851 -18.39 -36.06 8.15
C GLY A 851 -19.35 -36.82 9.10
N ARG A 852 -19.84 -38.01 8.80
CA ARG A 852 -20.83 -38.74 9.61
C ARG A 852 -20.19 -39.95 10.28
N ARG A 853 -20.04 -39.89 11.61
CA ARG A 853 -20.08 -41.12 12.43
C ARG A 853 -21.51 -41.64 12.29
N ALA A 854 -21.68 -42.80 11.65
CA ALA A 854 -22.98 -43.37 11.31
C ALA A 854 -23.98 -43.27 12.48
N ALA A 855 -25.01 -42.42 12.32
CA ALA A 855 -26.20 -42.49 13.15
C ALA A 855 -26.80 -43.88 12.93
N ARG A 856 -26.95 -44.66 14.00
CA ARG A 856 -27.19 -46.09 13.86
C ARG A 856 -28.56 -46.41 13.24
N TRP A 857 -29.59 -45.56 13.32
CA TRP A 857 -30.95 -45.83 12.78
C TRP A 857 -31.72 -44.52 12.44
N GLY A 858 -32.45 -44.44 11.30
CA GLY A 858 -33.42 -43.37 11.00
C GLY A 858 -33.60 -42.92 9.51
N PRO A 859 -34.69 -42.20 9.17
CA PRO A 859 -35.04 -41.73 7.80
C PRO A 859 -34.03 -40.75 7.16
N SER A 860 -33.23 -40.04 7.96
CA SER A 860 -32.16 -39.16 7.46
C SER A 860 -30.95 -39.90 6.88
N ARG A 861 -30.89 -41.25 7.01
CA ARG A 861 -29.90 -42.08 6.34
C ARG A 861 -30.34 -42.45 4.92
N THR A 862 -31.63 -42.72 4.73
CA THR A 862 -32.24 -42.96 3.42
C THR A 862 -32.20 -41.71 2.55
N GLU A 863 -32.61 -40.55 3.06
CA GLU A 863 -32.53 -39.28 2.32
C GLU A 863 -31.09 -38.94 1.89
N HIS A 864 -30.12 -39.16 2.78
CA HIS A 864 -28.71 -38.93 2.45
C HIS A 864 -28.18 -39.93 1.41
N ALA A 865 -28.59 -41.20 1.49
CA ALA A 865 -28.24 -42.20 0.49
C ALA A 865 -28.85 -41.86 -0.89
N GLU A 866 -30.10 -41.40 -0.93
CA GLU A 866 -30.75 -40.93 -2.15
C GLU A 866 -30.02 -39.74 -2.79
N LEU A 867 -29.55 -38.77 -1.98
CA LEU A 867 -28.73 -37.66 -2.48
C LEU A 867 -27.40 -38.16 -3.08
N LEU A 868 -26.75 -39.14 -2.45
CA LEU A 868 -25.51 -39.73 -2.98
C LEU A 868 -25.75 -40.49 -4.29
N GLU A 869 -26.84 -41.26 -4.40
CA GLU A 869 -27.23 -41.94 -5.64
C GLU A 869 -27.54 -40.95 -6.76
N ARG A 870 -28.20 -39.83 -6.44
CA ARG A 870 -28.41 -38.74 -7.40
C ARG A 870 -27.09 -38.15 -7.88
N ILE A 871 -26.15 -37.87 -6.97
CA ILE A 871 -24.83 -37.37 -7.34
C ILE A 871 -24.11 -38.36 -8.25
N ARG A 872 -24.23 -39.67 -8.03
CA ARG A 872 -23.62 -40.74 -8.84
C ARG A 872 -24.18 -40.90 -10.25
N THR A 873 -25.28 -40.22 -10.58
CA THR A 873 -25.90 -40.35 -11.90
C THR A 873 -24.92 -39.90 -12.99
N PRO A 874 -24.54 -40.79 -13.94
CA PRO A 874 -23.61 -40.45 -15.02
C PRO A 874 -24.18 -39.31 -15.88
N LEU A 875 -23.30 -38.41 -16.33
CA LEU A 875 -23.69 -37.32 -17.23
C LEU A 875 -23.31 -37.72 -18.66
N GLY A 876 -24.21 -37.51 -19.62
CA GLY A 876 -23.94 -37.80 -21.04
C GLY A 876 -23.05 -36.77 -21.74
N HIS A 877 -22.85 -35.61 -21.12
CA HIS A 877 -22.08 -34.47 -21.63
C HIS A 877 -21.47 -33.73 -20.43
N SER A 878 -20.37 -33.00 -20.66
CA SER A 878 -19.80 -32.12 -19.63
C SER A 878 -20.80 -31.08 -19.16
N ARG A 879 -20.84 -30.89 -17.84
CA ARG A 879 -21.64 -29.87 -17.17
C ARG A 879 -20.77 -28.79 -16.57
N HIS A 880 -21.03 -27.54 -16.95
CA HIS A 880 -20.22 -26.39 -16.59
C HIS A 880 -20.92 -25.57 -15.50
N VAL A 881 -20.26 -25.44 -14.35
CA VAL A 881 -20.80 -24.70 -13.21
C VAL A 881 -19.86 -23.55 -12.86
N THR A 882 -20.36 -22.32 -12.92
CA THR A 882 -19.56 -21.12 -12.63
C THR A 882 -19.90 -20.55 -11.26
N LEU A 883 -18.88 -20.37 -10.41
CA LEU A 883 -19.01 -19.80 -9.08
C LEU A 883 -18.63 -18.31 -9.08
N VAL A 884 -19.58 -17.45 -8.69
CA VAL A 884 -19.43 -16.00 -8.61
C VAL A 884 -19.60 -15.53 -7.16
N GLY A 885 -18.76 -14.59 -6.71
CA GLY A 885 -18.83 -14.05 -5.36
C GLY A 885 -19.61 -12.75 -5.31
N ALA A 886 -20.49 -12.59 -4.33
CA ALA A 886 -21.18 -11.32 -4.08
C ALA A 886 -20.18 -10.18 -3.79
N HIS A 887 -19.14 -10.47 -3.01
CA HIS A 887 -18.05 -9.57 -2.65
C HIS A 887 -16.72 -10.35 -2.45
N PRO A 888 -15.55 -9.68 -2.31
CA PRO A 888 -14.31 -10.34 -1.95
C PRO A 888 -14.45 -11.10 -0.63
N LEU A 889 -13.92 -12.33 -0.54
CA LEU A 889 -14.03 -13.22 0.64
C LEU A 889 -15.45 -13.77 0.92
N ALA A 890 -16.36 -13.77 -0.05
CA ALA A 890 -17.68 -14.41 0.07
C ALA A 890 -17.65 -15.96 0.14
N GLY A 891 -16.49 -16.57 0.39
CA GLY A 891 -16.34 -18.02 0.47
C GLY A 891 -16.23 -18.77 -0.87
N ARG A 892 -16.34 -18.08 -2.00
CA ARG A 892 -16.34 -18.63 -3.37
C ARG A 892 -15.28 -19.71 -3.63
N SER A 893 -13.99 -19.42 -3.48
CA SER A 893 -12.93 -20.42 -3.73
C SER A 893 -12.93 -21.59 -2.73
N THR A 894 -13.38 -21.34 -1.49
CA THR A 894 -13.62 -22.41 -0.52
C THR A 894 -14.74 -23.32 -0.98
N THR A 895 -15.86 -22.74 -1.43
CA THR A 895 -17.00 -23.47 -1.99
C THR A 895 -16.57 -24.30 -3.19
N THR A 896 -15.81 -23.73 -4.13
CA THR A 896 -15.32 -24.45 -5.33
C THR A 896 -14.55 -25.72 -4.95
N ILE A 897 -13.61 -25.61 -4.01
CA ILE A 897 -12.75 -26.74 -3.60
C ILE A 897 -13.54 -27.79 -2.81
N VAL A 898 -14.39 -27.37 -1.87
CA VAL A 898 -15.16 -28.30 -1.03
C VAL A 898 -16.23 -29.02 -1.85
N LEU A 899 -16.99 -28.28 -2.67
CA LEU A 899 -18.00 -28.84 -3.55
C LEU A 899 -17.37 -29.80 -4.58
N GLY A 900 -16.28 -29.38 -5.24
CA GLY A 900 -15.56 -30.23 -6.18
C GLY A 900 -15.02 -31.50 -5.52
N SER A 901 -14.51 -31.40 -4.30
CA SER A 901 -14.04 -32.57 -3.55
C SER A 901 -15.17 -33.53 -3.17
N VAL A 902 -16.36 -33.02 -2.83
CA VAL A 902 -17.55 -33.85 -2.58
C VAL A 902 -18.00 -34.55 -3.86
N LEU A 903 -18.07 -33.83 -4.98
CA LEU A 903 -18.43 -34.42 -6.27
C LEU A 903 -17.44 -35.52 -6.69
N ALA A 904 -16.13 -35.24 -6.64
CA ALA A 904 -15.09 -36.21 -6.98
C ALA A 904 -15.10 -37.44 -6.07
N SER A 905 -15.39 -37.26 -4.77
CA SER A 905 -15.45 -38.37 -3.80
C SER A 905 -16.66 -39.29 -3.98
N VAL A 906 -17.71 -38.83 -4.66
CA VAL A 906 -18.99 -39.56 -4.76
C VAL A 906 -19.21 -40.13 -6.16
N ARG A 907 -18.79 -39.42 -7.22
CA ARG A 907 -19.09 -39.76 -8.62
C ARG A 907 -18.21 -40.84 -9.26
N ASP A 908 -17.07 -41.16 -8.67
CA ASP A 908 -16.04 -42.04 -9.26
C ASP A 908 -15.56 -41.61 -10.69
N GLU A 909 -16.02 -40.47 -11.18
CA GLU A 909 -15.64 -39.79 -12.42
C GLU A 909 -14.78 -38.55 -12.12
N PRO A 910 -13.87 -38.14 -13.01
CA PRO A 910 -13.00 -37.00 -12.77
C PRO A 910 -13.79 -35.68 -12.76
N VAL A 911 -13.50 -34.84 -11.78
CA VAL A 911 -14.08 -33.49 -11.65
C VAL A 911 -12.94 -32.49 -11.77
N LEU A 912 -13.15 -31.46 -12.61
CA LEU A 912 -12.19 -30.37 -12.81
C LEU A 912 -12.68 -29.11 -12.08
N ALA A 913 -11.78 -28.41 -11.41
CA ALA A 913 -11.97 -27.02 -11.00
C ALA A 913 -10.89 -26.14 -11.64
N LEU A 914 -11.26 -24.99 -12.20
CA LEU A 914 -10.30 -24.05 -12.76
C LEU A 914 -10.53 -22.59 -12.36
N ASP A 915 -9.45 -21.81 -12.37
CA ASP A 915 -9.54 -20.35 -12.19
C ASP A 915 -10.12 -19.72 -13.46
N GLY A 916 -11.32 -19.13 -13.36
CA GLY A 916 -12.09 -18.67 -14.50
C GLY A 916 -11.83 -17.25 -14.97
N ALA A 917 -10.79 -16.58 -14.49
CA ALA A 917 -10.53 -15.18 -14.84
C ALA A 917 -9.12 -15.00 -15.38
N PRO A 918 -8.88 -14.04 -16.29
CA PRO A 918 -7.65 -13.97 -17.08
C PRO A 918 -6.36 -13.73 -16.28
N ALA A 919 -6.45 -13.10 -15.10
CA ALA A 919 -5.28 -12.66 -14.33
C ALA A 919 -5.44 -12.78 -12.81
N ARG A 920 -6.57 -13.34 -12.36
CA ARG A 920 -6.90 -13.46 -10.93
C ARG A 920 -7.45 -14.85 -10.66
N GLY A 921 -6.65 -15.65 -9.96
CA GLY A 921 -7.04 -16.94 -9.43
C GLY A 921 -6.90 -16.99 -7.91
N GLU A 922 -7.79 -17.72 -7.25
CA GLU A 922 -7.75 -17.92 -5.80
C GLU A 922 -7.69 -19.41 -5.44
N LEU A 923 -7.87 -20.32 -6.42
CA LEU A 923 -7.82 -21.76 -6.19
C LEU A 923 -6.43 -22.25 -5.78
N SER A 924 -5.36 -21.66 -6.33
CA SER A 924 -3.98 -22.06 -6.01
C SER A 924 -3.65 -21.96 -4.51
N ARG A 925 -4.28 -21.02 -3.79
CA ARG A 925 -4.14 -20.86 -2.32
C ARG A 925 -4.79 -21.98 -1.52
N ARG A 926 -5.66 -22.78 -2.14
CA ARG A 926 -6.38 -23.90 -1.53
C ARG A 926 -5.75 -25.26 -1.83
N LEU A 927 -4.64 -25.30 -2.55
CA LEU A 927 -3.96 -26.55 -2.89
C LEU A 927 -2.79 -26.82 -1.93
N SER A 928 -2.71 -28.06 -1.44
CA SER A 928 -1.60 -28.56 -0.62
C SER A 928 -0.36 -28.92 -1.45
N HIS A 929 -0.57 -29.53 -2.62
CA HIS A 929 0.45 -29.84 -3.61
C HIS A 929 0.07 -29.15 -4.93
N ARG A 930 1.03 -28.47 -5.56
CA ARG A 930 0.78 -27.61 -6.72
C ARG A 930 1.57 -28.07 -7.92
N ASN A 931 0.87 -28.22 -9.03
CA ASN A 931 1.47 -28.24 -10.35
C ASN A 931 1.93 -26.82 -10.72
N ARG A 932 3.03 -26.72 -11.46
CA ARG A 932 3.58 -25.43 -11.93
C ARG A 932 2.98 -24.98 -13.27
N ALA A 933 2.24 -25.87 -13.93
CA ALA A 933 1.61 -25.58 -15.21
C ALA A 933 0.62 -24.41 -15.12
N THR A 934 0.54 -23.62 -16.19
CA THR A 934 -0.34 -22.46 -16.30
C THR A 934 -1.59 -22.77 -17.14
N LEU A 935 -2.66 -21.98 -16.97
CA LEU A 935 -3.85 -22.08 -17.84
C LEU A 935 -3.50 -21.92 -19.33
N ARG A 936 -2.46 -21.14 -19.64
CA ARG A 936 -1.98 -20.96 -21.02
C ARG A 936 -1.38 -22.24 -21.59
N GLU A 937 -0.65 -23.02 -20.78
CA GLU A 937 -0.14 -24.32 -21.20
C GLU A 937 -1.29 -25.28 -21.49
N ALA A 938 -2.36 -25.24 -20.70
CA ALA A 938 -3.57 -26.01 -20.99
C ALA A 938 -4.27 -25.54 -22.27
N ALA A 939 -4.30 -24.23 -22.54
CA ALA A 939 -4.85 -23.66 -23.78
C ALA A 939 -4.00 -23.96 -25.03
N ALA A 940 -2.74 -24.36 -24.85
CA ALA A 940 -1.81 -24.72 -25.93
C ALA A 940 -1.85 -26.21 -26.30
N LEU A 941 -2.60 -27.03 -25.55
CA LEU A 941 -2.80 -28.43 -25.87
C LEU A 941 -3.58 -28.59 -27.20
N PRO A 942 -3.20 -29.54 -28.06
CA PRO A 942 -3.99 -29.91 -29.23
C PRO A 942 -5.42 -30.33 -28.85
N GLY A 943 -6.41 -30.05 -29.71
CA GLY A 943 -7.82 -30.33 -29.41
C GLY A 943 -8.15 -31.81 -29.19
N ASP A 944 -7.31 -32.72 -29.68
CA ASP A 944 -7.36 -34.17 -29.56
C ASP A 944 -6.45 -34.75 -28.46
N SER A 945 -5.94 -33.89 -27.56
CA SER A 945 -5.09 -34.32 -26.44
C SER A 945 -5.79 -35.34 -25.55
N SER A 946 -5.02 -36.33 -25.11
CA SER A 946 -5.45 -37.39 -24.19
C SER A 946 -5.76 -36.86 -22.79
N TYR A 947 -6.51 -37.64 -22.02
CA TYR A 947 -6.79 -37.33 -20.62
C TYR A 947 -5.51 -37.15 -19.79
N GLU A 948 -4.52 -38.05 -19.98
CA GLU A 948 -3.25 -38.01 -19.24
C GLU A 948 -2.42 -36.75 -19.56
N GLU A 949 -2.52 -36.24 -20.80
CA GLU A 949 -1.86 -34.99 -21.19
C GLU A 949 -2.45 -33.78 -20.47
N PHE A 950 -3.77 -33.72 -20.37
CA PHE A 950 -4.44 -32.64 -19.64
C PHE A 950 -4.25 -32.78 -18.12
N GLU A 951 -4.38 -34.01 -17.59
CA GLU A 951 -4.19 -34.32 -16.16
C GLU A 951 -2.82 -33.87 -15.65
N ARG A 952 -1.76 -34.05 -16.46
CA ARG A 952 -0.39 -33.59 -16.15
C ARG A 952 -0.26 -32.08 -15.93
N LEU A 953 -1.25 -31.27 -16.31
CA LEU A 953 -1.28 -29.83 -16.06
C LEU A 953 -2.10 -29.44 -14.82
N THR A 954 -2.80 -30.41 -14.22
CA THR A 954 -3.66 -30.18 -13.05
C THR A 954 -2.97 -30.57 -11.74
N SER A 955 -3.52 -30.11 -10.63
CA SER A 955 -3.17 -30.57 -9.27
C SER A 955 -4.32 -31.39 -8.68
N GLU A 956 -4.06 -32.60 -8.19
CA GLU A 956 -5.08 -33.44 -7.54
C GLU A 956 -5.17 -33.10 -6.03
N THR A 957 -6.39 -32.92 -5.52
CA THR A 957 -6.64 -32.85 -4.06
C THR A 957 -6.66 -34.26 -3.44
N PRO A 958 -6.54 -34.41 -2.11
CA PRO A 958 -6.64 -35.72 -1.46
C PRO A 958 -7.97 -36.46 -1.67
N HIS A 959 -8.97 -35.81 -2.28
CA HIS A 959 -10.31 -36.31 -2.53
C HIS A 959 -10.61 -36.50 -4.02
N GLY A 960 -9.59 -36.48 -4.88
CA GLY A 960 -9.71 -36.77 -6.32
C GLY A 960 -10.18 -35.60 -7.18
N LEU A 961 -10.35 -34.39 -6.61
CA LEU A 961 -10.65 -33.19 -7.41
C LEU A 961 -9.38 -32.75 -8.13
N GLN A 962 -9.44 -32.59 -9.45
CA GLN A 962 -8.35 -32.02 -10.23
C GLN A 962 -8.54 -30.52 -10.36
N VAL A 963 -7.45 -29.76 -10.19
CA VAL A 963 -7.49 -28.30 -10.11
C VAL A 963 -6.47 -27.69 -11.06
N LEU A 964 -6.95 -26.89 -12.01
CA LEU A 964 -6.14 -26.07 -12.92
C LEU A 964 -6.19 -24.60 -12.45
N ALA A 965 -5.18 -24.18 -11.68
CA ALA A 965 -5.14 -22.86 -11.08
C ALA A 965 -4.06 -21.98 -11.70
N HIS A 966 -4.24 -20.65 -11.65
CA HIS A 966 -3.19 -19.71 -12.00
C HIS A 966 -2.00 -19.83 -11.04
N SER A 967 -0.79 -19.58 -11.56
CA SER A 967 0.40 -19.40 -10.74
C SER A 967 0.16 -18.26 -9.72
N PRO A 968 0.61 -18.39 -8.45
CA PRO A 968 0.44 -17.35 -7.44
C PRO A 968 1.18 -16.04 -7.75
N THR A 969 2.09 -16.03 -8.72
CA THR A 969 2.70 -14.82 -9.29
C THR A 969 1.74 -14.18 -10.29
N HIS A 970 1.41 -12.90 -10.10
CA HIS A 970 0.47 -12.15 -10.95
C HIS A 970 0.65 -12.47 -12.45
N THR A 971 -0.36 -13.09 -13.04
CA THR A 971 -0.41 -13.40 -14.47
C THR A 971 -0.83 -12.14 -15.22
N VAL A 972 -0.07 -11.74 -16.25
CA VAL A 972 -0.51 -10.70 -17.18
C VAL A 972 -1.77 -11.22 -17.88
N PRO A 973 -2.91 -10.49 -17.85
CA PRO A 973 -4.12 -10.92 -18.54
C PRO A 973 -3.83 -11.17 -20.02
N SER A 974 -4.20 -12.34 -20.53
CA SER A 974 -4.03 -12.62 -21.96
C SER A 974 -5.04 -11.81 -22.77
N PRO A 975 -4.61 -11.08 -23.82
CA PRO A 975 -5.54 -10.42 -24.75
C PRO A 975 -6.38 -11.45 -25.54
N ALA A 976 -5.92 -12.71 -25.62
CA ALA A 976 -6.62 -13.82 -26.25
C ALA A 976 -7.43 -14.67 -25.25
N TYR A 977 -7.73 -14.16 -24.05
CA TYR A 977 -8.35 -14.94 -22.98
C TYR A 977 -9.62 -15.69 -23.39
N THR A 978 -10.53 -15.02 -24.12
CA THR A 978 -11.78 -15.65 -24.59
C THR A 978 -11.51 -16.91 -25.41
N GLU A 979 -10.53 -16.84 -26.30
CA GLU A 979 -10.15 -17.95 -27.16
C GLU A 979 -9.37 -19.02 -26.39
N GLU A 980 -8.48 -18.61 -25.48
CA GLU A 980 -7.76 -19.53 -24.59
C GLU A 980 -8.73 -20.33 -23.70
N TYR A 981 -9.71 -19.65 -23.09
CA TYR A 981 -10.73 -20.31 -22.25
C TYR A 981 -11.56 -21.30 -23.06
N ARG A 982 -12.02 -20.91 -24.26
CA ARG A 982 -12.74 -21.82 -25.16
C ARG A 982 -11.91 -23.03 -25.56
N ARG A 983 -10.61 -22.86 -25.82
CA ARG A 983 -9.69 -23.98 -26.10
C ARG A 983 -9.52 -24.91 -24.90
N ILE A 984 -9.34 -24.37 -23.69
CA ILE A 984 -9.28 -25.19 -22.47
C ILE A 984 -10.58 -25.99 -22.31
N MET A 985 -11.73 -25.36 -22.50
CA MET A 985 -13.03 -26.04 -22.41
C MET A 985 -13.21 -27.11 -23.50
N ALA A 986 -12.80 -26.84 -24.74
CA ALA A 986 -12.88 -27.81 -25.83
C ALA A 986 -12.08 -29.10 -25.57
N VAL A 987 -10.93 -29.00 -24.88
CA VAL A 987 -10.15 -30.17 -24.46
C VAL A 987 -10.76 -30.81 -23.21
N ALA A 988 -11.14 -30.01 -22.22
CA ALA A 988 -11.71 -30.51 -20.96
C ALA A 988 -13.07 -31.22 -21.14
N ASP A 989 -13.89 -30.79 -22.11
CA ASP A 989 -15.23 -31.32 -22.38
C ASP A 989 -15.25 -32.77 -22.83
N ARG A 990 -14.12 -33.31 -23.29
CA ARG A 990 -14.01 -34.71 -23.68
C ARG A 990 -13.77 -35.63 -22.49
N HIS A 991 -13.19 -35.08 -21.42
CA HIS A 991 -12.59 -35.85 -20.33
C HIS A 991 -13.26 -35.65 -18.98
N TYR A 992 -13.87 -34.49 -18.73
CA TYR A 992 -14.44 -34.14 -17.42
C TYR A 992 -15.97 -33.98 -17.50
N PRO A 993 -16.76 -34.91 -16.96
CA PRO A 993 -18.21 -34.80 -16.91
C PRO A 993 -18.71 -33.58 -16.11
N MET A 994 -17.88 -33.04 -15.21
CA MET A 994 -18.21 -31.89 -14.37
C MET A 994 -17.02 -30.92 -14.28
N ILE A 995 -17.25 -29.67 -14.64
CA ILE A 995 -16.24 -28.60 -14.64
C ILE A 995 -16.74 -27.43 -13.78
N LEU A 996 -15.95 -27.05 -12.77
CA LEU A 996 -16.23 -25.92 -11.87
C LEU A 996 -15.32 -24.73 -12.22
N THR A 997 -15.90 -23.60 -12.60
CA THR A 997 -15.16 -22.39 -12.94
C THR A 997 -15.23 -21.36 -11.80
N ASP A 998 -14.08 -21.00 -11.23
CA ASP A 998 -13.93 -20.07 -10.12
C ASP A 998 -13.77 -18.63 -10.65
N TRP A 999 -14.86 -17.85 -10.76
CA TRP A 999 -14.80 -16.44 -11.19
C TRP A 999 -14.37 -15.49 -10.07
N ALA A 1000 -13.07 -15.21 -9.95
CA ALA A 1000 -12.50 -14.41 -8.86
C ALA A 1000 -12.78 -12.89 -8.91
N PRO A 1001 -12.85 -12.24 -10.08
CA PRO A 1001 -13.06 -10.81 -10.15
C PRO A 1001 -14.36 -10.39 -9.46
N PRO A 1002 -14.33 -9.31 -8.66
CA PRO A 1002 -15.52 -8.81 -7.96
C PRO A 1002 -16.52 -8.16 -8.91
N ARG A 1003 -16.24 -8.01 -10.21
CA ARG A 1003 -17.14 -7.48 -11.23
C ARG A 1003 -17.22 -8.49 -12.38
N LEU A 1004 -18.41 -8.62 -12.97
CA LEU A 1004 -18.57 -9.28 -14.27
C LEU A 1004 -18.18 -8.23 -15.31
N ASP A 1005 -16.96 -8.33 -15.83
CA ASP A 1005 -16.51 -7.55 -16.98
C ASP A 1005 -16.79 -8.33 -18.27
N ARG A 1006 -16.44 -7.79 -19.43
CA ARG A 1006 -16.68 -8.45 -20.72
C ARG A 1006 -15.97 -9.80 -20.88
N THR A 1007 -14.94 -10.09 -20.07
CA THR A 1007 -14.30 -11.41 -20.11
C THR A 1007 -15.13 -12.47 -19.40
N ALA A 1008 -16.11 -12.07 -18.57
CA ALA A 1008 -17.09 -12.97 -17.99
C ALA A 1008 -18.04 -13.55 -19.05
N ASP A 1009 -18.27 -12.85 -20.16
CA ASP A 1009 -19.17 -13.32 -21.22
C ASP A 1009 -18.67 -14.65 -21.81
N ALA A 1010 -17.36 -14.79 -22.03
CA ALA A 1010 -16.74 -16.03 -22.52
C ALA A 1010 -16.99 -17.24 -21.59
N VAL A 1011 -17.08 -16.97 -20.28
CA VAL A 1011 -17.32 -17.99 -19.26
C VAL A 1011 -18.81 -18.28 -19.14
N LEU A 1012 -19.64 -17.23 -19.07
CA LEU A 1012 -21.10 -17.33 -18.93
C LEU A 1012 -21.76 -17.96 -20.15
N GLU A 1013 -21.23 -17.71 -21.36
CA GLU A 1013 -21.69 -18.34 -22.61
C GLU A 1013 -21.63 -19.86 -22.55
N LEU A 1014 -20.57 -20.41 -21.93
CA LEU A 1014 -20.37 -21.87 -21.78
C LEU A 1014 -20.97 -22.42 -20.49
N THR A 1015 -21.45 -21.57 -19.58
CA THR A 1015 -21.95 -22.00 -18.27
C THR A 1015 -23.35 -22.61 -18.37
N ASP A 1016 -23.56 -23.80 -17.77
CA ASP A 1016 -24.89 -24.40 -17.61
C ASP A 1016 -25.61 -23.90 -16.34
N ARG A 1017 -24.87 -23.71 -15.24
CA ARG A 1017 -25.40 -23.32 -13.93
C ARG A 1017 -24.49 -22.32 -13.25
N VAL A 1018 -25.07 -21.26 -12.66
CA VAL A 1018 -24.34 -20.28 -11.86
C VAL A 1018 -24.58 -20.52 -10.36
N LEU A 1019 -23.51 -20.47 -9.58
CA LEU A 1019 -23.56 -20.43 -8.12
C LEU A 1019 -23.14 -19.04 -7.63
N VAL A 1020 -24.00 -18.36 -6.87
CA VAL A 1020 -23.68 -17.06 -6.26
C VAL A 1020 -23.36 -17.25 -4.78
N CYS A 1021 -22.08 -17.10 -4.42
CA CYS A 1021 -21.61 -17.22 -3.04
C CYS A 1021 -21.69 -15.89 -2.31
N CYS A 1022 -22.34 -15.87 -1.15
CA CYS A 1022 -22.41 -14.75 -0.24
C CYS A 1022 -22.30 -15.22 1.22
N ASN A 1023 -22.22 -14.26 2.15
CA ASN A 1023 -22.33 -14.53 3.57
C ASN A 1023 -23.71 -14.10 4.10
N ALA A 1024 -23.99 -14.41 5.36
CA ALA A 1024 -25.28 -14.12 5.98
C ALA A 1024 -25.51 -12.64 6.37
N THR A 1025 -24.68 -11.68 5.93
CA THR A 1025 -24.92 -10.26 6.18
C THR A 1025 -25.89 -9.66 5.17
N GLU A 1026 -26.65 -8.65 5.60
CA GLU A 1026 -27.62 -7.93 4.75
C GLU A 1026 -26.96 -7.34 3.50
N GLU A 1027 -25.78 -6.72 3.66
CA GLU A 1027 -25.00 -6.17 2.55
C GLU A 1027 -24.58 -7.26 1.55
N SER A 1028 -24.15 -8.42 2.03
CA SER A 1028 -23.71 -9.53 1.17
C SER A 1028 -24.88 -10.17 0.41
N ILE A 1029 -26.04 -10.27 1.05
CA ILE A 1029 -27.28 -10.74 0.42
C ILE A 1029 -27.75 -9.75 -0.66
N GLY A 1030 -27.72 -8.44 -0.36
CA GLY A 1030 -28.03 -7.40 -1.36
C GLY A 1030 -27.07 -7.43 -2.55
N ALA A 1031 -25.77 -7.60 -2.30
CA ALA A 1031 -24.76 -7.74 -3.35
C ALA A 1031 -24.95 -9.02 -4.20
N ALA A 1032 -25.45 -10.11 -3.60
CA ALA A 1032 -25.80 -11.33 -4.33
C ALA A 1032 -27.01 -11.11 -5.26
N ALA A 1033 -28.05 -10.41 -4.79
CA ALA A 1033 -29.21 -10.06 -5.60
C ALA A 1033 -28.83 -9.15 -6.78
N ALA A 1034 -28.01 -8.12 -6.53
CA ALA A 1034 -27.48 -7.26 -7.58
C ALA A 1034 -26.64 -8.05 -8.60
N ARG A 1035 -25.92 -9.09 -8.16
CA ARG A 1035 -25.15 -9.96 -9.07
C ARG A 1035 -26.05 -10.73 -10.02
N LEU A 1036 -27.14 -11.29 -9.51
CA LEU A 1036 -28.11 -12.03 -10.33
C LEU A 1036 -28.80 -11.11 -11.35
N ALA A 1037 -29.18 -9.91 -10.92
CA ALA A 1037 -29.74 -8.90 -11.82
C ALA A 1037 -28.76 -8.55 -12.94
N GLN A 1038 -27.48 -8.33 -12.61
CA GLN A 1038 -26.43 -8.03 -13.58
C GLN A 1038 -26.25 -9.17 -14.62
N ILE A 1039 -26.27 -10.44 -14.19
CA ILE A 1039 -26.18 -11.58 -15.12
C ILE A 1039 -27.37 -11.58 -16.10
N GLY A 1040 -28.57 -11.23 -15.62
CA GLY A 1040 -29.76 -11.11 -16.47
C GLY A 1040 -29.65 -9.95 -17.46
N GLU A 1041 -29.23 -8.77 -16.99
CA GLU A 1041 -29.07 -7.55 -17.80
C GLU A 1041 -28.00 -7.69 -18.89
N VAL A 1042 -26.94 -8.46 -18.63
CA VAL A 1042 -25.86 -8.74 -19.60
C VAL A 1042 -26.29 -9.72 -20.69
N GLY A 1043 -27.49 -10.32 -20.61
CA GLY A 1043 -28.05 -11.17 -21.66
C GLY A 1043 -28.17 -12.64 -21.31
N TYR A 1044 -27.95 -13.02 -20.04
CA TYR A 1044 -28.11 -14.40 -19.56
C TYR A 1044 -29.27 -14.55 -18.56
N PRO A 1045 -30.51 -14.16 -18.91
CA PRO A 1045 -31.64 -14.18 -17.98
C PRO A 1045 -32.02 -15.59 -17.52
N ARG A 1046 -31.80 -16.63 -18.36
CA ARG A 1046 -32.02 -18.03 -17.97
C ARG A 1046 -31.00 -18.51 -16.93
N LEU A 1047 -29.71 -18.22 -17.12
CA LEU A 1047 -28.69 -18.52 -16.10
C LEU A 1047 -28.94 -17.74 -14.82
N ALA A 1048 -29.32 -16.46 -14.95
CA ALA A 1048 -29.74 -15.66 -13.83
C ALA A 1048 -30.95 -16.28 -13.14
N ALA A 1049 -31.96 -16.83 -13.85
CA ALA A 1049 -33.16 -17.48 -13.33
C ALA A 1049 -32.87 -18.79 -12.57
N ASP A 1050 -31.97 -19.62 -13.11
CA ASP A 1050 -31.68 -20.97 -12.59
C ASP A 1050 -30.51 -21.00 -11.59
N ALA A 1051 -29.88 -19.85 -11.31
CA ALA A 1051 -28.75 -19.75 -10.40
C ALA A 1051 -29.13 -20.12 -8.96
N LEU A 1052 -28.23 -20.87 -8.29
CA LEU A 1052 -28.34 -21.21 -6.88
C LEU A 1052 -27.54 -20.21 -6.03
N VAL A 1053 -28.11 -19.78 -4.91
CA VAL A 1053 -27.47 -18.86 -3.97
C VAL A 1053 -26.96 -19.63 -2.76
N ILE A 1054 -25.69 -19.42 -2.42
CA ILE A 1054 -25.01 -20.09 -1.32
C ILE A 1054 -24.70 -19.07 -0.24
N VAL A 1055 -25.28 -19.25 0.94
CA VAL A 1055 -25.15 -18.33 2.08
C VAL A 1055 -24.28 -18.97 3.14
N THR A 1056 -23.04 -18.48 3.30
CA THR A 1056 -22.09 -19.02 4.28
C THR A 1056 -22.09 -18.21 5.58
N ARG A 1057 -22.25 -18.88 6.73
CA ARG A 1057 -22.21 -18.22 8.05
C ARG A 1057 -20.76 -18.07 8.54
N LEU A 1058 -20.31 -16.84 8.82
CA LEU A 1058 -18.90 -16.51 9.15
C LEU A 1058 -18.56 -16.53 10.66
N GLY A 1059 -19.53 -16.76 11.55
CA GLY A 1059 -19.30 -16.86 12.99
C GLY A 1059 -20.55 -17.25 13.78
N GLY A 1060 -20.37 -17.71 15.03
CA GLY A 1060 -21.46 -18.19 15.90
C GLY A 1060 -22.10 -17.15 16.83
N GLY A 1061 -21.82 -15.85 16.65
CA GLY A 1061 -22.08 -14.82 17.66
C GLY A 1061 -23.04 -13.69 17.29
N LEU A 1062 -23.77 -13.75 16.18
CA LEU A 1062 -24.81 -12.78 15.86
C LEU A 1062 -26.13 -13.54 15.65
N GLN A 1063 -27.21 -12.97 16.20
CA GLN A 1063 -28.57 -13.49 16.10
C GLN A 1063 -28.81 -14.04 14.68
N PRO A 1064 -29.36 -15.26 14.54
CA PRO A 1064 -29.70 -15.76 13.22
C PRO A 1064 -30.69 -14.77 12.60
N LEU A 1065 -30.38 -14.23 11.41
CA LEU A 1065 -31.48 -13.84 10.52
C LEU A 1065 -32.33 -15.11 10.39
N ALA A 1066 -33.60 -15.05 10.79
CA ALA A 1066 -34.52 -16.15 10.58
C ALA A 1066 -34.43 -16.55 9.11
N ASP A 1067 -34.33 -17.85 8.81
CA ASP A 1067 -34.09 -18.34 7.45
C ASP A 1067 -35.16 -17.82 6.46
N GLY A 1068 -36.34 -17.45 6.96
CA GLY A 1068 -37.40 -16.74 6.23
C GLY A 1068 -37.00 -15.34 5.73
N THR A 1069 -36.22 -14.55 6.48
CA THR A 1069 -35.81 -13.19 6.09
C THR A 1069 -34.76 -13.21 4.96
N VAL A 1070 -33.92 -14.24 4.91
CA VAL A 1070 -32.94 -14.46 3.81
C VAL A 1070 -33.68 -14.86 2.53
N ALA A 1071 -34.67 -15.74 2.63
CA ALA A 1071 -35.50 -16.17 1.51
C ALA A 1071 -36.45 -15.09 0.98
N VAL A 1072 -36.91 -14.15 1.84
CA VAL A 1072 -37.82 -13.05 1.45
C VAL A 1072 -37.08 -11.93 0.71
N ARG A 1073 -35.77 -11.76 0.94
CA ARG A 1073 -34.98 -10.64 0.38
C ARG A 1073 -34.17 -10.97 -0.87
N LEU A 1074 -33.87 -12.25 -1.10
CA LEU A 1074 -33.39 -12.70 -2.41
C LEU A 1074 -34.61 -12.74 -3.34
N LEU A 1075 -34.62 -11.85 -4.33
CA LEU A 1075 -35.75 -11.63 -5.23
C LEU A 1075 -36.32 -12.93 -5.79
N ASP A 1076 -37.65 -13.01 -5.70
CA ASP A 1076 -38.57 -14.02 -6.21
C ASP A 1076 -38.66 -15.33 -5.41
N ARG A 1077 -39.89 -15.64 -4.96
CA ARG A 1077 -40.28 -16.78 -4.08
C ARG A 1077 -39.96 -18.17 -4.62
N ARG A 1078 -39.23 -18.28 -5.74
CA ARG A 1078 -38.93 -19.52 -6.47
C ARG A 1078 -37.58 -20.16 -6.07
N ARG A 1079 -36.71 -19.46 -5.31
CA ARG A 1079 -35.35 -19.96 -5.02
C ARG A 1079 -35.11 -20.18 -3.53
N ARG A 1080 -34.78 -21.42 -3.17
CA ARG A 1080 -34.32 -21.75 -1.81
C ARG A 1080 -32.78 -21.64 -1.75
N PRO A 1081 -32.21 -20.70 -0.97
CA PRO A 1081 -30.76 -20.62 -0.82
C PRO A 1081 -30.21 -21.83 -0.05
N VAL A 1082 -29.01 -22.27 -0.42
CA VAL A 1082 -28.28 -23.29 0.34
C VAL A 1082 -27.51 -22.61 1.46
N ILE A 1083 -27.88 -22.91 2.70
CA ILE A 1083 -27.25 -22.31 3.88
C ILE A 1083 -26.11 -23.21 4.34
N VAL A 1084 -24.88 -22.70 4.25
CA VAL A 1084 -23.68 -23.37 4.77
C VAL A 1084 -23.42 -22.87 6.20
N PRO A 1085 -23.52 -23.74 7.22
CA PRO A 1085 -23.30 -23.35 8.60
C PRO A 1085 -21.83 -22.99 8.85
N PHE A 1086 -21.56 -22.26 9.95
CA PHE A 1086 -20.20 -21.94 10.34
C PHE A 1086 -19.42 -23.20 10.69
N ASP A 1087 -18.29 -23.38 10.01
CA ASP A 1087 -17.35 -24.47 10.25
C ASP A 1087 -15.91 -23.97 10.19
N HIS A 1088 -15.20 -24.09 11.31
CA HIS A 1088 -13.80 -23.70 11.43
C HIS A 1088 -12.88 -24.40 10.42
N VAL A 1089 -13.22 -25.61 9.94
CA VAL A 1089 -12.40 -26.35 8.97
C VAL A 1089 -12.34 -25.61 7.63
N LEU A 1090 -13.44 -24.98 7.22
CA LEU A 1090 -13.53 -24.19 5.99
C LEU A 1090 -12.65 -22.93 6.01
N ALA A 1091 -12.38 -22.39 7.20
CA ALA A 1091 -11.54 -21.20 7.40
C ALA A 1091 -10.05 -21.53 7.57
N SER A 1092 -9.72 -22.72 8.08
CA SER A 1092 -8.39 -23.02 8.61
C SER A 1092 -7.48 -23.82 7.66
N ALA A 1093 -8.04 -24.51 6.66
CA ALA A 1093 -7.28 -25.43 5.81
C ALA A 1093 -7.23 -24.97 4.34
N PRO A 1094 -6.09 -25.11 3.65
CA PRO A 1094 -6.00 -24.91 2.20
C PRO A 1094 -6.90 -25.92 1.48
N SER A 1095 -6.73 -27.23 1.70
CA SER A 1095 -7.61 -28.29 1.21
C SER A 1095 -8.31 -28.98 2.39
N PRO A 1096 -9.53 -28.54 2.79
CA PRO A 1096 -10.23 -29.08 3.95
C PRO A 1096 -10.57 -30.57 3.75
N ALA A 1097 -10.10 -31.42 4.67
CA ALA A 1097 -10.44 -32.85 4.64
C ALA A 1097 -11.94 -33.05 4.91
N LEU A 1098 -12.66 -33.68 3.96
CA LEU A 1098 -14.12 -33.86 4.04
C LEU A 1098 -14.57 -34.60 5.30
N GLY A 1099 -13.73 -35.51 5.82
CA GLY A 1099 -14.01 -36.24 7.07
C GLY A 1099 -13.94 -35.40 8.35
N ARG A 1100 -13.41 -34.17 8.28
CA ARG A 1100 -13.35 -33.24 9.42
C ARG A 1100 -14.47 -32.20 9.41
N LEU A 1101 -15.25 -32.12 8.34
CA LEU A 1101 -16.40 -31.23 8.26
C LEU A 1101 -17.45 -31.64 9.31
N ARG A 1102 -18.12 -30.65 9.90
CA ARG A 1102 -19.29 -30.90 10.74
C ARG A 1102 -20.39 -31.55 9.91
N PRO A 1103 -21.20 -32.45 10.48
CA PRO A 1103 -22.28 -33.13 9.75
C PRO A 1103 -23.21 -32.17 8.99
N ALA A 1104 -23.62 -31.05 9.61
CA ALA A 1104 -24.47 -30.05 8.97
C ALA A 1104 -23.80 -29.35 7.78
N THR A 1105 -22.49 -29.12 7.84
CA THR A 1105 -21.70 -28.55 6.74
C THR A 1105 -21.61 -29.55 5.59
N ALA A 1106 -21.31 -30.81 5.91
CA ALA A 1106 -21.25 -31.90 4.95
C ALA A 1106 -22.60 -32.14 4.25
N ASP A 1107 -23.70 -32.14 5.00
CA ASP A 1107 -25.05 -32.31 4.48
C ASP A 1107 -25.42 -31.13 3.54
N ALA A 1108 -25.04 -29.89 3.88
CA ALA A 1108 -25.26 -28.72 3.01
C ALA A 1108 -24.51 -28.83 1.66
N TYR A 1109 -23.23 -29.23 1.67
CA TYR A 1109 -22.45 -29.42 0.43
C TYR A 1109 -22.91 -30.65 -0.36
N THR A 1110 -23.41 -31.70 0.31
CA THR A 1110 -23.98 -32.88 -0.37
C THR A 1110 -25.29 -32.52 -1.06
N ALA A 1111 -26.17 -31.74 -0.42
CA ALA A 1111 -27.39 -31.23 -1.03
C ALA A 1111 -27.09 -30.31 -2.23
N LEU A 1112 -26.07 -29.44 -2.10
CA LEU A 1112 -25.62 -28.59 -3.20
C LEU A 1112 -25.10 -29.40 -4.39
N ALA A 1113 -24.29 -30.44 -4.12
CA ALA A 1113 -23.77 -31.33 -5.17
C ALA A 1113 -24.90 -32.06 -5.90
N ALA A 1114 -25.91 -32.56 -5.19
CA ALA A 1114 -27.07 -33.22 -5.79
C ALA A 1114 -27.87 -32.25 -6.70
N ALA A 1115 -28.06 -31.00 -6.27
CA ALA A 1115 -28.81 -29.99 -7.03
C ALA A 1115 -28.14 -29.58 -8.36
N LEU A 1116 -26.83 -29.81 -8.51
CA LEU A 1116 -26.09 -29.53 -9.75
C LEU A 1116 -26.20 -30.65 -10.79
N VAL A 1117 -26.46 -31.88 -10.35
CA VAL A 1117 -26.60 -33.05 -11.22
C VAL A 1117 -28.03 -33.16 -11.77
N ASP A 1118 -29.03 -32.64 -11.03
CA ASP A 1118 -30.40 -32.60 -11.52
C ASP A 1118 -30.53 -31.80 -12.84
N PRO A 1119 -31.37 -32.25 -13.78
CA PRO A 1119 -31.73 -31.42 -14.93
C PRO A 1119 -32.33 -30.09 -14.44
N PRO A 1120 -32.07 -28.95 -15.13
CA PRO A 1120 -32.81 -27.72 -14.85
C PRO A 1120 -34.30 -28.04 -14.95
N GLY A 1121 -35.05 -27.76 -13.88
CA GLY A 1121 -36.48 -28.07 -13.84
C GLY A 1121 -37.20 -27.37 -14.99
N PRO A 1122 -38.32 -27.92 -15.50
CA PRO A 1122 -39.15 -27.21 -16.46
C PRO A 1122 -39.59 -25.90 -15.81
N GLY A 1123 -39.08 -24.78 -16.31
CA GLY A 1123 -39.57 -23.47 -15.93
C GLY A 1123 -41.05 -23.42 -16.28
N THR A 1124 -41.92 -23.36 -15.27
CA THR A 1124 -43.32 -23.00 -15.47
C THR A 1124 -43.34 -21.57 -16.00
N ASP A 1125 -43.84 -21.45 -17.24
CA ASP A 1125 -44.11 -20.22 -17.98
C ASP A 1125 -44.62 -19.05 -17.13
#